data_AF-A0A165MLU0-F1
#
_entry.id   AF-A0A165MLU0-F1
#
_cell.length_a   1.000
_cell.length_b   1.000
_cell.length_c   1.000
_cell.angle_alpha   90.00
_cell.angle_beta   90.00
_cell.angle_gamma   90.00
#
_symmetry.space_group_name_H-M   'P 1'
#
loop_
_entity.id
_entity.type
_entity.pdbx_description
1 polymer ?
#
loop_
_entity_poly.entity_id
_entity_poly.type
_entity_poly.pdbx_seq_one_letter_code
_entity_poly.pdbx_strand_id
1 'polypeptide(L)'
;MSPRPAAPRIVTRNRQYSFSLNLNDGYSPVSIVYAPSSTSTVSDAIGPGRTMDKFLTFIGEQLTYFISRISARYLGLGPNALVGRMLSSIDWSQRKCRYEFCPNYSPEGGHKPNIGLSRLPPSIAEVAELLSLPFCHSCHELHALSLSKSAIFVAGCQKLVNKLRRSNSSANILIAYHVFILASFHAHTREMFVGLNAMEAFNTLIQELRLSSDCTMISPSRLVLLALSEDAIIPVIKRFNSLEAAFADSYHWHLPEREQTLLLPHSMDCVSTLIRSLLKPQLQIIAAARISRSVVLQELTLASILPGLRASLNADIIDYLWRLLASTINPVVYSTIYSLMVGLYDFATKVCLCQWDITRQCHIASCAWTWHTLWIPLFHLRLNFPSAILSIPFKDVQEICDNFFRFPILALLTSFQAREGIRALRRLMRDFQESTLPGSPRAVGRVDPIFSLMTEATSLLFEIAGILQEERLITLEHGGYDIPRYVPLSRVKELCKQIMLIIMHEHTSDSIVMSPPLLRAVAPYYDSTIKRELQTLAMPYRTSSNWSHSRRAAAIMHQLSDKGPEQILHCIGIAYGRPEFGRPGVFADHYKGPWAADRTYDPGHSLMFLITQDSYLNLRWVSIADMQEAEYEPIIVPSEGSEQSLRVVRSRNRLLDKGQLRVMTADDMQQSRDGELHVLCGQDPVFWMARTKLVHALNGQQLSNDLATCEIFWNSSKLPCPCELTWQKHCHGGV
;
A
#
# COMPACT_ATOMS: atom_id res chain seq x y z
N MET A 1 -20.47 31.52 -22.29
CA MET A 1 -20.45 30.22 -21.56
C MET A 1 -21.86 29.66 -21.61
N SER A 2 -22.08 28.57 -22.34
CA SER A 2 -23.39 27.94 -22.51
C SER A 2 -23.66 26.93 -21.39
N PRO A 3 -24.90 26.80 -20.87
CA PRO A 3 -25.20 25.87 -19.79
C PRO A 3 -25.31 24.43 -20.31
N ARG A 4 -24.71 23.48 -19.58
CA ARG A 4 -24.84 22.04 -19.82
C ARG A 4 -26.28 21.57 -19.51
N PRO A 5 -26.85 20.64 -20.29
CA PRO A 5 -28.17 20.09 -20.01
C PRO A 5 -28.13 19.12 -18.82
N ALA A 6 -29.18 19.19 -17.99
CA ALA A 6 -29.37 18.34 -16.82
C ALA A 6 -29.70 16.89 -17.22
N ALA A 7 -29.08 15.93 -16.53
CA ALA A 7 -29.36 14.51 -16.66
C ALA A 7 -30.73 14.14 -16.06
N PRO A 8 -31.44 13.14 -16.62
CA PRO A 8 -32.78 12.78 -16.17
C PRO A 8 -32.76 12.06 -14.81
N ARG A 9 -33.57 12.56 -13.87
CA ARG A 9 -33.89 11.90 -12.59
C ARG A 9 -34.73 10.66 -12.84
N ILE A 10 -34.19 9.48 -12.52
CA ILE A 10 -34.95 8.24 -12.40
C ILE A 10 -35.67 8.25 -11.05
N VAL A 11 -36.99 8.42 -11.06
CA VAL A 11 -37.86 8.29 -9.89
C VAL A 11 -38.22 6.80 -9.73
N THR A 12 -37.56 6.09 -8.82
CA THR A 12 -37.98 4.75 -8.43
C THR A 12 -39.16 4.82 -7.47
N ARG A 13 -40.34 4.40 -7.97
CA ARG A 13 -41.61 4.35 -7.25
C ARG A 13 -41.58 3.19 -6.24
N ASN A 14 -41.38 3.50 -4.96
CA ASN A 14 -41.52 2.53 -3.86
C ASN A 14 -43.00 2.13 -3.69
N ARG A 15 -43.35 0.89 -4.03
CA ARG A 15 -44.60 0.26 -3.56
C ARG A 15 -44.31 -0.50 -2.27
N GLN A 16 -44.76 0.04 -1.14
CA GLN A 16 -44.88 -0.69 0.12
C GLN A 16 -46.11 -1.60 0.04
N TYR A 17 -45.91 -2.91 0.18
CA TYR A 17 -46.98 -3.83 0.56
C TYR A 17 -46.73 -4.21 2.03
N SER A 18 -47.64 -3.79 2.92
CA SER A 18 -47.66 -4.23 4.31
C SER A 18 -48.42 -5.55 4.40
N PHE A 19 -47.70 -6.64 4.68
CA PHE A 19 -48.29 -7.88 5.16
C PHE A 19 -47.98 -8.00 6.66
N SER A 20 -48.99 -7.86 7.50
CA SER A 20 -48.90 -8.19 8.92
C SER A 20 -49.28 -9.65 9.11
N LEU A 21 -48.30 -10.52 9.34
CA LEU A 21 -48.53 -11.85 9.88
C LEU A 21 -48.13 -11.82 11.35
N ASN A 22 -49.14 -11.91 12.21
CA ASN A 22 -48.98 -12.03 13.64
C ASN A 22 -48.83 -13.53 13.96
N LEU A 23 -47.61 -13.96 14.30
CA LEU A 23 -47.32 -15.31 14.77
C LEU A 23 -46.48 -15.20 16.05
N ASN A 24 -47.19 -15.08 17.17
CA ASN A 24 -46.67 -15.53 18.45
C ASN A 24 -46.68 -17.08 18.45
N ASP A 25 -45.65 -17.62 19.10
CA ASP A 25 -45.45 -19.01 19.53
C ASP A 25 -44.99 -20.06 18.52
N GLY A 26 -43.77 -20.54 18.78
CA GLY A 26 -43.51 -21.98 18.96
C GLY A 26 -43.38 -22.87 17.74
N TYR A 27 -42.12 -23.20 17.40
CA TYR A 27 -41.68 -24.38 16.62
C TYR A 27 -42.07 -24.48 15.14
N SER A 28 -41.05 -24.56 14.29
CA SER A 28 -41.15 -25.27 13.00
C SER A 28 -39.76 -25.78 12.58
N PRO A 29 -39.53 -27.10 12.47
CA PRO A 29 -38.33 -27.64 11.85
C PRO A 29 -38.67 -28.02 10.40
N VAL A 30 -38.32 -27.16 9.43
CA VAL A 30 -38.23 -27.63 8.04
C VAL A 30 -36.83 -28.21 7.84
N SER A 31 -36.71 -29.52 8.05
CA SER A 31 -35.54 -30.32 7.72
C SER A 31 -35.84 -31.08 6.43
N ILE A 32 -35.35 -30.57 5.29
CA ILE A 32 -35.36 -31.32 4.04
C ILE A 32 -34.01 -32.02 3.95
N VAL A 33 -34.00 -33.32 4.30
CA VAL A 33 -32.84 -34.21 4.12
C VAL A 33 -33.04 -34.92 2.78
N TYR A 34 -32.16 -34.66 1.82
CA TYR A 34 -32.06 -35.47 0.61
C TYR A 34 -30.94 -36.49 0.84
N ALA A 35 -31.31 -37.78 0.92
CA ALA A 35 -30.35 -38.86 0.94
C ALA A 35 -29.84 -39.08 -0.50
N PRO A 36 -28.52 -39.03 -0.77
CA PRO A 36 -28.01 -39.43 -2.07
C PRO A 36 -28.24 -40.94 -2.22
N SER A 37 -29.09 -41.32 -3.17
CA SER A 37 -29.37 -42.70 -3.52
C SER A 37 -28.10 -43.38 -4.05
N SER A 38 -27.71 -44.43 -3.34
CA SER A 38 -26.77 -45.50 -3.67
C SER A 38 -26.36 -45.63 -5.15
N THR A 39 -25.06 -45.50 -5.38
CA THR A 39 -24.36 -45.95 -6.61
C THR A 39 -24.30 -47.47 -6.68
N SER A 40 -25.10 -48.08 -7.57
CA SER A 40 -25.02 -49.48 -8.03
C SER A 40 -26.09 -49.61 -9.13
N THR A 41 -25.88 -49.91 -10.41
CA THR A 41 -24.87 -50.70 -11.14
C THR A 41 -24.78 -50.15 -12.59
N VAL A 42 -23.65 -50.41 -13.22
CA VAL A 42 -23.21 -50.01 -14.57
C VAL A 42 -24.27 -50.23 -15.68
N SER A 43 -24.63 -49.13 -16.37
CA SER A 43 -25.12 -49.11 -17.75
C SER A 43 -24.94 -47.68 -18.28
N ASP A 44 -23.95 -47.47 -19.16
CA ASP A 44 -23.62 -46.17 -19.76
C ASP A 44 -24.53 -45.79 -20.95
N ALA A 45 -25.80 -46.19 -20.91
CA ALA A 45 -26.78 -45.74 -21.89
C ALA A 45 -27.33 -44.35 -21.53
N ILE A 46 -27.26 -43.40 -22.48
CA ILE A 46 -27.92 -42.09 -22.37
C ILE A 46 -29.43 -42.31 -22.49
N GLY A 47 -30.08 -42.56 -21.36
CA GLY A 47 -31.54 -42.71 -21.26
C GLY A 47 -32.24 -41.42 -20.84
N PRO A 48 -33.51 -41.20 -21.23
CA PRO A 48 -34.31 -40.03 -20.85
C PRO A 48 -34.42 -39.82 -19.33
N GLY A 49 -34.25 -40.88 -18.53
CA GLY A 49 -34.19 -40.81 -17.07
C GLY A 49 -33.04 -39.95 -16.53
N ARG A 50 -31.84 -39.96 -17.15
CA ARG A 50 -30.70 -39.13 -16.70
C ARG A 50 -30.89 -37.64 -17.00
N THR A 51 -31.56 -37.30 -18.10
CA THR A 51 -31.88 -35.91 -18.43
C THR A 51 -32.91 -35.35 -17.47
N MET A 52 -33.93 -36.15 -17.11
CA MET A 52 -34.94 -35.76 -16.14
C MET A 52 -34.38 -35.66 -14.72
N ASP A 53 -33.45 -36.55 -14.34
CA ASP A 53 -32.77 -36.51 -13.04
C ASP A 53 -31.89 -35.25 -12.90
N LYS A 54 -31.14 -34.88 -13.95
CA LYS A 54 -30.40 -33.60 -14.00
C LYS A 54 -31.32 -32.38 -13.93
N PHE A 55 -32.47 -32.44 -14.61
CA PHE A 55 -33.46 -31.35 -14.58
C PHE A 55 -34.12 -31.21 -13.21
N LEU A 56 -34.49 -32.32 -12.57
CA LEU A 56 -35.05 -32.34 -11.21
C LEU A 56 -34.02 -31.90 -10.18
N THR A 57 -32.75 -32.32 -10.33
CA THR A 57 -31.64 -31.84 -9.49
C THR A 57 -31.46 -30.34 -9.64
N PHE A 58 -31.43 -29.83 -10.87
CA PHE A 58 -31.33 -28.40 -11.15
C PHE A 58 -32.50 -27.60 -10.57
N ILE A 59 -33.74 -28.08 -10.74
CA ILE A 59 -34.93 -27.44 -10.14
C ILE A 59 -34.86 -27.50 -8.61
N GLY A 60 -34.46 -28.63 -8.04
CA GLY A 60 -34.29 -28.81 -6.60
C GLY A 60 -33.25 -27.86 -6.01
N GLU A 61 -32.12 -27.68 -6.68
CA GLU A 61 -31.08 -26.71 -6.32
C GLU A 61 -31.59 -25.27 -6.42
N GLN A 62 -32.31 -24.92 -7.49
CA GLN A 62 -32.88 -23.57 -7.66
C GLN A 62 -33.97 -23.27 -6.62
N LEU A 63 -34.84 -24.23 -6.31
CA LEU A 63 -35.86 -24.08 -5.28
C LEU A 63 -35.24 -23.97 -3.89
N THR A 64 -34.23 -24.79 -3.59
CA THR A 64 -33.47 -24.72 -2.33
C THR A 64 -32.77 -23.37 -2.19
N TYR A 65 -32.14 -22.89 -3.27
CA TYR A 65 -31.52 -21.56 -3.32
C TYR A 65 -32.56 -20.46 -3.11
N PHE A 66 -33.73 -20.56 -3.75
CA PHE A 66 -34.82 -19.59 -3.62
C PHE A 66 -35.42 -19.56 -2.20
N ILE A 67 -35.71 -20.72 -1.60
CA ILE A 67 -36.23 -20.84 -0.23
C ILE A 67 -35.18 -20.40 0.79
N SER A 68 -33.92 -20.79 0.61
CA SER A 68 -32.82 -20.33 1.46
C SER A 68 -32.67 -18.82 1.37
N ARG A 69 -32.81 -18.23 0.18
CA ARG A 69 -32.76 -16.79 -0.02
C ARG A 69 -33.97 -16.09 0.57
N ILE A 70 -35.17 -16.66 0.49
CA ILE A 70 -36.38 -16.10 1.10
C ILE A 70 -36.32 -16.18 2.62
N SER A 71 -35.99 -17.33 3.21
CA SER A 71 -35.90 -17.46 4.66
C SER A 71 -34.82 -16.54 5.25
N ALA A 72 -33.70 -16.38 4.55
CA ALA A 72 -32.62 -15.51 5.01
C ALA A 72 -32.93 -14.01 4.79
N ARG A 73 -33.62 -13.61 3.71
CA ARG A 73 -34.02 -12.21 3.46
C ARG A 73 -35.27 -11.76 4.19
N TYR A 74 -36.33 -12.56 4.16
CA TYR A 74 -37.66 -12.14 4.63
C TYR A 74 -37.93 -12.57 6.07
N LEU A 75 -37.47 -13.76 6.48
CA LEU A 75 -37.63 -14.20 7.87
C LEU A 75 -36.46 -13.76 8.76
N GLY A 76 -35.32 -13.37 8.15
CA GLY A 76 -34.09 -13.06 8.89
C GLY A 76 -33.57 -14.26 9.69
N LEU A 77 -33.94 -15.46 9.27
CA LEU A 77 -33.60 -16.72 9.93
C LEU A 77 -32.40 -17.34 9.20
N GLY A 78 -31.23 -17.29 9.83
CA GLY A 78 -30.01 -17.91 9.30
C GLY A 78 -28.76 -17.34 9.95
N PRO A 79 -27.61 -18.05 9.90
CA PRO A 79 -26.34 -17.56 10.45
C PRO A 79 -25.93 -16.22 9.81
N ASN A 80 -26.01 -16.11 8.49
CA ASN A 80 -25.68 -14.87 7.75
C ASN A 80 -26.55 -13.68 8.19
N ALA A 81 -27.87 -13.86 8.26
CA ALA A 81 -28.79 -12.81 8.71
C ALA A 81 -28.54 -12.40 10.17
N LEU A 82 -28.23 -13.38 11.03
CA LEU A 82 -27.88 -13.14 12.42
C LEU A 82 -26.61 -12.31 12.53
N VAL A 83 -25.53 -12.70 11.84
CA VAL A 83 -24.25 -11.99 11.86
C VAL A 83 -24.37 -10.60 11.22
N GLY A 84 -25.17 -10.45 10.17
CA GLY A 84 -25.51 -9.13 9.63
C GLY A 84 -26.11 -8.21 10.69
N ARG A 85 -27.12 -8.67 11.45
CA ARG A 85 -27.69 -7.89 12.56
C ARG A 85 -26.69 -7.63 13.69
N MET A 86 -25.84 -8.61 14.01
CA MET A 86 -24.80 -8.47 15.02
C MET A 86 -23.83 -7.34 14.64
N LEU A 87 -23.32 -7.33 13.40
CA LEU A 87 -22.35 -6.33 12.94
C LEU A 87 -23.01 -4.98 12.68
N SER A 88 -24.27 -4.95 12.24
CA SER A 88 -25.04 -3.70 12.12
C SER A 88 -25.51 -3.12 13.46
N SER A 89 -25.21 -3.76 14.60
CA SER A 89 -25.56 -3.23 15.93
C SER A 89 -24.67 -2.09 16.39
N ILE A 90 -23.58 -1.80 15.65
CA ILE A 90 -22.71 -0.65 15.86
C ILE A 90 -22.58 0.16 14.56
N ASP A 91 -22.28 1.45 14.70
CA ASP A 91 -21.96 2.30 13.56
C ASP A 91 -20.46 2.26 13.27
N TRP A 92 -20.09 1.57 12.20
CA TRP A 92 -18.71 1.44 11.74
C TRP A 92 -18.13 2.79 11.29
N SER A 93 -18.98 3.74 10.89
CA SER A 93 -18.63 5.04 10.29
C SER A 93 -18.69 6.23 11.24
N GLN A 94 -18.99 6.00 12.52
CA GLN A 94 -19.42 7.07 13.43
C GLN A 94 -18.32 8.10 13.75
N ARG A 95 -17.04 7.75 13.59
CA ARG A 95 -15.93 8.56 14.09
C ARG A 95 -15.02 9.07 13.00
N LYS A 96 -14.67 10.35 13.09
CA LYS A 96 -13.56 10.94 12.32
C LYS A 96 -12.26 10.37 12.88
N CYS A 97 -11.63 9.47 12.11
CA CYS A 97 -10.26 9.06 12.37
C CYS A 97 -9.31 10.11 11.79
N ARG A 98 -8.16 10.35 12.44
CA ARG A 98 -7.09 11.22 11.93
C ARG A 98 -6.17 10.55 10.90
N TYR A 99 -6.20 9.22 10.82
CA TYR A 99 -5.26 8.44 10.03
C TYR A 99 -5.83 8.14 8.64
N GLU A 100 -5.21 8.64 7.58
CA GLU A 100 -5.74 8.58 6.21
C GLU A 100 -6.01 7.16 5.69
N PHE A 101 -5.20 6.19 6.09
CA PHE A 101 -5.37 4.78 5.72
C PHE A 101 -6.59 4.13 6.39
N CYS A 102 -7.03 4.67 7.52
CA CYS A 102 -8.14 4.10 8.27
C CYS A 102 -9.43 4.39 7.50
N PRO A 103 -10.30 3.40 7.26
CA PRO A 103 -11.58 3.63 6.59
C PRO A 103 -12.39 4.77 7.23
N ASN A 104 -12.27 4.95 8.54
CA ASN A 104 -12.96 5.99 9.29
C ASN A 104 -12.38 7.41 9.09
N TYR A 105 -11.35 7.57 8.25
CA TYR A 105 -10.87 8.88 7.84
C TYR A 105 -11.89 9.55 6.93
N SER A 106 -12.21 10.79 7.26
CA SER A 106 -13.06 11.63 6.43
C SER A 106 -12.34 12.97 6.33
N PRO A 107 -11.75 13.31 5.17
CA PRO A 107 -11.23 14.65 4.96
C PRO A 107 -12.38 15.65 5.12
N GLU A 108 -12.08 16.86 5.58
CA GLU A 108 -13.08 17.91 5.74
C GLU A 108 -13.76 18.17 4.37
N GLY A 109 -15.08 17.95 4.29
CA GLY A 109 -15.85 18.06 3.05
C GLY A 109 -15.94 16.80 2.17
N GLY A 110 -15.23 15.72 2.52
CA GLY A 110 -15.30 14.44 1.81
C GLY A 110 -16.61 13.68 2.04
N HIS A 111 -17.08 12.94 1.03
CA HIS A 111 -18.15 11.96 1.23
C HIS A 111 -17.64 10.83 2.13
N LYS A 112 -18.36 10.55 3.23
CA LYS A 112 -18.05 9.42 4.10
C LYS A 112 -18.11 8.13 3.27
N PRO A 113 -17.07 7.29 3.30
CA PRO A 113 -17.17 5.97 2.70
C PRO A 113 -18.31 5.21 3.39
N ASN A 114 -19.15 4.54 2.61
CA ASN A 114 -20.19 3.66 3.13
C ASN A 114 -19.54 2.40 3.70
N ILE A 115 -19.01 2.50 4.92
CA ILE A 115 -18.41 1.39 5.65
C ILE A 115 -19.54 0.66 6.36
N GLY A 116 -19.87 -0.51 5.83
CA GLY A 116 -20.91 -1.34 6.39
C GLY A 116 -21.33 -2.42 5.40
N LEU A 117 -22.16 -3.33 5.91
CA LEU A 117 -22.71 -4.39 5.09
C LEU A 117 -23.79 -3.82 4.18
N SER A 118 -23.53 -3.84 2.87
CA SER A 118 -24.41 -3.26 1.85
C SER A 118 -25.74 -4.01 1.68
N ARG A 119 -25.86 -5.23 2.24
CA ARG A 119 -26.97 -6.15 2.03
C ARG A 119 -27.27 -6.98 3.28
N LEU A 120 -28.56 -7.17 3.57
CA LEU A 120 -29.04 -8.20 4.49
C LEU A 120 -29.64 -9.36 3.67
N PRO A 121 -29.23 -10.62 3.89
CA PRO A 121 -28.14 -11.08 4.75
C PRO A 121 -26.75 -11.01 4.06
N PRO A 122 -25.66 -10.69 4.78
CA PRO A 122 -24.30 -10.66 4.22
C PRO A 122 -23.75 -12.06 3.93
N SER A 123 -22.86 -12.16 2.96
CA SER A 123 -22.03 -13.34 2.71
C SER A 123 -20.88 -13.45 3.71
N ILE A 124 -20.26 -14.63 3.82
CA ILE A 124 -19.04 -14.83 4.62
C ILE A 124 -17.91 -13.91 4.13
N ALA A 125 -17.79 -13.74 2.81
CA ALA A 125 -16.79 -12.87 2.21
C ALA A 125 -16.99 -11.41 2.62
N GLU A 126 -18.23 -10.88 2.56
CA GLU A 126 -18.53 -9.51 3.00
C GLU A 126 -18.25 -9.29 4.50
N VAL A 127 -18.50 -10.31 5.34
CA VAL A 127 -18.17 -10.25 6.78
C VAL A 127 -16.66 -10.27 7.00
N ALA A 128 -15.93 -11.15 6.30
CA ALA A 128 -14.48 -11.23 6.38
C ALA A 128 -13.82 -9.94 5.88
N GLU A 129 -14.30 -9.37 4.77
CA GLU A 129 -13.82 -8.11 4.20
C GLU A 129 -14.02 -6.95 5.18
N LEU A 130 -15.22 -6.78 5.75
CA LEU A 130 -15.50 -5.73 6.73
C LEU A 130 -14.58 -5.80 7.95
N LEU A 131 -14.37 -7.00 8.49
CA LEU A 131 -13.57 -7.22 9.70
C LEU A 131 -12.06 -7.22 9.42
N SER A 132 -11.65 -7.41 8.16
CA SER A 132 -10.26 -7.32 7.71
C SER A 132 -9.88 -5.93 7.21
N LEU A 133 -10.83 -4.97 7.21
CA LEU A 133 -10.54 -3.59 6.84
C LEU A 133 -9.41 -3.01 7.72
N PRO A 134 -8.55 -2.15 7.15
CA PRO A 134 -7.35 -1.64 7.82
C PRO A 134 -7.67 -0.53 8.83
N PHE A 135 -8.50 -0.82 9.83
CA PHE A 135 -8.73 0.10 10.93
C PHE A 135 -7.45 0.35 11.70
N CYS A 136 -7.17 1.61 12.04
CA CYS A 136 -6.10 1.94 12.98
C CYS A 136 -6.35 1.24 14.33
N HIS A 137 -5.30 1.05 15.13
CA HIS A 137 -5.38 0.33 16.42
C HIS A 137 -6.53 0.86 17.31
N SER A 138 -6.62 2.18 17.48
CA SER A 138 -7.67 2.81 18.30
C SER A 138 -9.09 2.58 17.75
N CYS A 139 -9.32 2.75 16.45
CA CYS A 139 -10.64 2.48 15.85
C CYS A 139 -11.01 1.01 15.96
N HIS A 140 -10.04 0.12 15.74
CA HIS A 140 -10.25 -1.32 15.85
C HIS A 140 -10.63 -1.74 17.28
N GLU A 141 -9.89 -1.27 18.28
CA GLU A 141 -10.18 -1.53 19.70
C GLU A 141 -11.57 -1.00 20.07
N LEU A 142 -11.89 0.22 19.65
CA LEU A 142 -13.20 0.84 19.91
C LEU A 142 -14.35 0.04 19.26
N HIS A 143 -14.20 -0.42 18.03
CA HIS A 143 -15.19 -1.27 17.36
C HIS A 143 -15.37 -2.58 18.11
N ALA A 144 -14.28 -3.23 18.50
CA ALA A 144 -14.34 -4.46 19.30
C ALA A 144 -15.04 -4.27 20.65
N LEU A 145 -14.72 -3.20 21.37
CA LEU A 145 -15.38 -2.84 22.62
C LEU A 145 -16.86 -2.53 22.40
N SER A 146 -17.20 -1.81 21.34
CA SER A 146 -18.59 -1.48 21.01
C SER A 146 -19.40 -2.73 20.68
N LEU A 147 -18.82 -3.68 19.93
CA LEU A 147 -19.44 -4.99 19.69
C LEU A 147 -19.63 -5.77 21.00
N SER A 148 -18.60 -5.83 21.86
CA SER A 148 -18.70 -6.57 23.14
C SER A 148 -19.76 -6.01 24.09
N LYS A 149 -20.06 -4.70 24.02
CA LYS A 149 -21.10 -4.05 24.82
C LYS A 149 -22.50 -4.17 24.21
N SER A 150 -22.60 -4.54 22.93
CA SER A 150 -23.88 -4.67 22.24
C SER A 150 -24.61 -5.93 22.68
N ALA A 151 -25.76 -5.77 23.34
CA ALA A 151 -26.61 -6.90 23.74
C ALA A 151 -27.03 -7.76 22.54
N ILE A 152 -27.24 -7.15 21.37
CA ILE A 152 -27.57 -7.85 20.12
C ILE A 152 -26.40 -8.73 19.68
N PHE A 153 -25.17 -8.21 19.77
CA PHE A 153 -23.97 -8.95 19.40
C PHE A 153 -23.71 -10.12 20.35
N VAL A 154 -23.78 -9.90 21.66
CA VAL A 154 -23.57 -10.94 22.70
C VAL A 154 -24.62 -12.05 22.57
N ALA A 155 -25.90 -11.69 22.49
CA ALA A 155 -26.98 -12.66 22.28
C ALA A 155 -26.82 -13.41 20.95
N GLY A 156 -26.31 -12.74 19.91
CA GLY A 156 -25.98 -13.35 18.63
C GLY A 156 -24.86 -14.39 18.75
N CYS A 157 -23.77 -14.09 19.45
CA CYS A 157 -22.67 -15.02 19.72
C CYS A 157 -23.16 -16.27 20.46
N GLN A 158 -23.94 -16.10 21.54
CA GLN A 158 -24.56 -17.21 22.27
C GLN A 158 -25.44 -18.06 21.33
N LYS A 159 -26.24 -17.41 20.48
CA LYS A 159 -27.14 -18.09 19.55
C LYS A 159 -26.39 -18.86 18.46
N LEU A 160 -25.22 -18.39 18.02
CA LEU A 160 -24.33 -19.12 17.11
C LEU A 160 -23.81 -20.40 17.77
N VAL A 161 -23.25 -20.30 18.99
CA VAL A 161 -22.70 -21.46 19.72
C VAL A 161 -23.79 -22.48 20.04
N ASN A 162 -24.95 -22.03 20.54
CA ASN A 162 -26.07 -22.94 20.88
C ASN A 162 -26.63 -23.68 19.66
N LYS A 163 -26.54 -23.08 18.48
CA LYS A 163 -27.03 -23.68 17.24
C LYS A 163 -26.15 -24.80 16.70
N LEU A 164 -24.87 -24.87 17.07
CA LEU A 164 -23.97 -25.94 16.61
C LEU A 164 -24.50 -27.34 16.91
N ARG A 165 -25.15 -27.52 18.07
CA ARG A 165 -25.70 -28.81 18.53
C ARG A 165 -27.01 -29.23 17.85
N ARG A 166 -27.69 -28.32 17.15
CA ARG A 166 -29.07 -28.54 16.66
C ARG A 166 -29.26 -28.24 15.18
N SER A 167 -28.21 -27.81 14.48
CA SER A 167 -28.30 -27.39 13.08
C SER A 167 -27.78 -28.47 12.14
N ASN A 168 -28.20 -28.41 10.88
CA ASN A 168 -27.65 -29.25 9.82
C ASN A 168 -26.19 -28.88 9.47
N SER A 169 -25.51 -29.75 8.73
CA SER A 169 -24.09 -29.58 8.36
C SER A 169 -23.85 -28.24 7.66
N SER A 170 -24.65 -27.86 6.68
CA SER A 170 -24.52 -26.59 5.95
C SER A 170 -24.59 -25.36 6.87
N ALA A 171 -25.54 -25.32 7.81
CA ALA A 171 -25.64 -24.24 8.78
C ALA A 171 -24.45 -24.25 9.76
N ASN A 172 -23.99 -25.43 10.17
CA ASN A 172 -22.80 -25.56 11.01
C ASN A 172 -21.53 -25.05 10.29
N ILE A 173 -21.40 -25.25 8.96
CA ILE A 173 -20.27 -24.71 8.18
C ILE A 173 -20.26 -23.19 8.29
N LEU A 174 -21.41 -22.56 8.04
CA LEU A 174 -21.54 -21.11 8.11
C LEU A 174 -21.28 -20.59 9.52
N ILE A 175 -21.81 -21.25 10.55
CA ILE A 175 -21.57 -20.87 11.95
C ILE A 175 -20.07 -20.98 12.26
N ALA A 176 -19.41 -22.06 11.87
CA ALA A 176 -17.98 -22.24 12.09
C ALA A 176 -17.16 -21.10 11.47
N TYR A 177 -17.43 -20.74 10.21
CA TYR A 177 -16.74 -19.61 9.57
C TYR A 177 -17.03 -18.28 10.25
N HIS A 178 -18.28 -18.01 10.63
CA HIS A 178 -18.62 -16.77 11.32
C HIS A 178 -17.96 -16.67 12.69
N VAL A 179 -18.01 -17.74 13.50
CA VAL A 179 -17.32 -17.76 14.80
C VAL A 179 -15.82 -17.57 14.60
N PHE A 180 -15.23 -18.22 13.60
CA PHE A 180 -13.82 -18.08 13.29
C PHE A 180 -13.43 -16.64 12.93
N ILE A 181 -14.15 -15.99 12.01
CA ILE A 181 -13.88 -14.60 11.61
C ILE A 181 -14.06 -13.66 12.81
N LEU A 182 -15.15 -13.80 13.55
CA LEU A 182 -15.46 -12.95 14.70
C LEU A 182 -14.42 -13.12 15.82
N ALA A 183 -14.00 -14.36 16.13
CA ALA A 183 -12.95 -14.63 17.11
C ALA A 183 -11.58 -14.10 16.64
N SER A 184 -11.30 -14.14 15.33
CA SER A 184 -10.05 -13.63 14.75
C SER A 184 -9.98 -12.10 14.69
N PHE A 185 -11.13 -11.42 14.71
CA PHE A 185 -11.20 -9.96 14.69
C PHE A 185 -10.50 -9.36 15.92
N HIS A 186 -10.87 -9.78 17.13
CA HIS A 186 -10.34 -9.18 18.36
C HIS A 186 -10.25 -10.13 19.55
N ALA A 187 -9.28 -9.88 20.45
CA ALA A 187 -9.10 -10.66 21.67
C ALA A 187 -10.36 -10.69 22.55
N HIS A 188 -11.01 -9.53 22.74
CA HIS A 188 -12.30 -9.44 23.45
C HIS A 188 -13.38 -10.35 22.83
N THR A 189 -13.51 -10.38 21.50
CA THR A 189 -14.50 -11.23 20.83
C THR A 189 -14.19 -12.71 20.99
N ARG A 190 -12.91 -13.07 20.92
CA ARG A 190 -12.46 -14.43 21.22
C ARG A 190 -12.79 -14.85 22.66
N GLU A 191 -12.45 -14.02 23.65
CA GLU A 191 -12.72 -14.29 25.06
C GLU A 191 -14.20 -14.50 25.34
N MET A 192 -15.08 -13.76 24.65
CA MET A 192 -16.52 -14.02 24.72
C MET A 192 -16.88 -15.42 24.23
N PHE A 193 -16.38 -15.87 23.08
CA PHE A 193 -16.65 -17.23 22.59
C PHE A 193 -16.08 -18.32 23.52
N VAL A 194 -14.91 -18.08 24.11
CA VAL A 194 -14.34 -18.97 25.15
C VAL A 194 -15.30 -19.05 26.35
N GLY A 195 -15.77 -17.91 26.87
CA GLY A 195 -16.73 -17.85 27.97
C GLY A 195 -18.10 -18.47 27.64
N LEU A 196 -18.47 -18.55 26.36
CA LEU A 196 -19.68 -19.21 25.87
C LEU A 196 -19.49 -20.72 25.65
N ASN A 197 -18.37 -21.32 26.07
CA ASN A 197 -18.01 -22.73 25.87
C ASN A 197 -17.97 -23.15 24.39
N ALA A 198 -17.60 -22.23 23.49
CA ALA A 198 -17.51 -22.54 22.06
C ALA A 198 -16.48 -23.65 21.78
N MET A 199 -15.36 -23.69 22.52
CA MET A 199 -14.35 -24.74 22.37
C MET A 199 -14.92 -26.15 22.60
N GLU A 200 -15.67 -26.34 23.68
CA GLU A 200 -16.32 -27.62 23.97
C GLU A 200 -17.32 -27.97 22.86
N ALA A 201 -18.17 -27.01 22.46
CA ALA A 201 -19.15 -27.22 21.39
C ALA A 201 -18.52 -27.67 20.07
N PHE A 202 -17.38 -27.08 19.66
CA PHE A 202 -16.67 -27.51 18.45
C PHE A 202 -15.94 -28.83 18.62
N ASN A 203 -15.39 -29.13 19.80
CA ASN A 203 -14.79 -30.44 20.06
C ASN A 203 -15.82 -31.58 19.98
N THR A 204 -16.99 -31.40 20.59
CA THR A 204 -18.10 -32.35 20.48
C THR A 204 -18.52 -32.52 19.01
N LEU A 205 -18.70 -31.41 18.29
CA LEU A 205 -19.06 -31.45 16.87
C LEU A 205 -18.00 -32.19 16.03
N ILE A 206 -16.71 -31.96 16.24
CA ILE A 206 -15.64 -32.68 15.54
C ILE A 206 -15.66 -34.18 15.88
N GLN A 207 -15.92 -34.56 17.12
CA GLN A 207 -16.04 -35.96 17.52
C GLN A 207 -17.23 -36.63 16.81
N GLU A 208 -18.39 -35.98 16.79
CA GLU A 208 -19.57 -36.46 16.06
C GLU A 208 -19.30 -36.58 14.55
N LEU A 209 -18.64 -35.59 13.95
CA LEU A 209 -18.29 -35.59 12.53
C LEU A 209 -17.27 -36.64 12.15
N ARG A 210 -16.37 -37.06 13.06
CA ARG A 210 -15.44 -38.19 12.82
C ARG A 210 -16.17 -39.52 12.76
N LEU A 211 -17.32 -39.63 13.41
CA LEU A 211 -18.19 -40.80 13.35
C LEU A 211 -19.09 -40.75 12.10
N SER A 212 -19.31 -39.55 11.55
CA SER A 212 -19.99 -39.33 10.27
C SER A 212 -19.03 -39.47 9.08
N SER A 213 -19.55 -39.80 7.90
CA SER A 213 -18.78 -39.77 6.65
C SER A 213 -18.52 -38.35 6.14
N ASP A 214 -19.17 -37.32 6.72
CA ASP A 214 -19.05 -35.93 6.28
C ASP A 214 -17.84 -35.21 6.90
N CYS A 215 -16.71 -35.25 6.20
CA CYS A 215 -15.47 -34.58 6.62
C CYS A 215 -15.42 -33.07 6.32
N THR A 216 -16.40 -32.51 5.59
CA THR A 216 -16.34 -31.13 5.08
C THR A 216 -16.28 -30.09 6.20
N MET A 217 -16.90 -30.40 7.33
CA MET A 217 -17.00 -29.57 8.54
C MET A 217 -15.76 -29.59 9.44
N ILE A 218 -14.87 -30.57 9.30
CA ILE A 218 -13.75 -30.76 10.22
C ILE A 218 -12.75 -29.61 10.10
N SER A 219 -12.46 -29.17 8.87
CA SER A 219 -11.50 -28.09 8.64
C SER A 219 -11.96 -26.74 9.22
N PRO A 220 -13.17 -26.22 8.92
CA PRO A 220 -13.67 -25.00 9.56
C PRO A 220 -13.72 -25.07 11.08
N SER A 221 -14.14 -26.21 11.63
CA SER A 221 -14.23 -26.41 13.10
C SER A 221 -12.85 -26.39 13.76
N ARG A 222 -11.83 -26.99 13.12
CA ARG A 222 -10.44 -26.93 13.59
C ARG A 222 -9.90 -25.51 13.58
N LEU A 223 -10.20 -24.73 12.54
CA LEU A 223 -9.80 -23.32 12.47
C LEU A 223 -10.39 -22.52 13.63
N VAL A 224 -11.67 -22.77 13.98
CA VAL A 224 -12.27 -22.14 15.17
C VAL A 224 -11.53 -22.53 16.43
N LEU A 225 -11.27 -23.83 16.66
CA LEU A 225 -10.55 -24.27 17.85
C LEU A 225 -9.17 -23.63 17.98
N LEU A 226 -8.46 -23.47 16.87
CA LEU A 226 -7.15 -22.80 16.83
C LEU A 226 -7.25 -21.28 17.09
N ALA A 227 -8.31 -20.64 16.61
CA ALA A 227 -8.56 -19.23 16.91
C ALA A 227 -8.93 -19.01 18.38
N LEU A 228 -9.59 -19.99 19.01
CA LEU A 228 -10.00 -19.94 20.41
C LEU A 228 -8.90 -20.40 21.38
N SER A 229 -7.98 -21.27 20.96
CA SER A 229 -6.87 -21.72 21.81
C SER A 229 -5.84 -20.60 22.01
N GLU A 230 -5.24 -20.54 23.21
CA GLU A 230 -4.04 -19.75 23.44
C GLU A 230 -2.82 -20.48 22.84
N ASP A 231 -2.82 -20.66 21.53
CA ASP A 231 -1.70 -21.21 20.78
C ASP A 231 -0.46 -20.32 20.91
N ALA A 232 0.72 -20.89 20.61
CA ALA A 232 2.01 -20.21 20.63
C ALA A 232 2.05 -18.87 19.86
N ILE A 233 1.14 -18.66 18.91
CA ILE A 233 1.04 -17.41 18.14
C ILE A 233 0.36 -16.26 18.91
N ILE A 234 -0.55 -16.56 19.84
CA ILE A 234 -1.29 -15.52 20.56
C ILE A 234 -0.40 -14.70 21.49
N PRO A 235 0.51 -15.29 22.29
CA PRO A 235 1.49 -14.53 23.06
C PRO A 235 2.37 -13.63 22.17
N VAL A 236 2.74 -14.11 20.99
CA VAL A 236 3.53 -13.34 20.02
C VAL A 236 2.75 -12.12 19.53
N ILE A 237 1.45 -12.29 19.23
CA ILE A 237 0.56 -11.19 18.82
C ILE A 237 0.37 -10.20 19.96
N LYS A 238 0.13 -10.65 21.20
CA LYS A 238 0.00 -9.79 22.38
C LYS A 238 1.27 -8.95 22.56
N ARG A 239 2.46 -9.59 22.54
CA ARG A 239 3.75 -8.92 22.63
C ARG A 239 3.96 -7.91 21.51
N PHE A 240 3.63 -8.29 20.27
CA PHE A 240 3.78 -7.42 19.11
C PHE A 240 2.84 -6.20 19.15
N ASN A 241 1.59 -6.38 19.62
CA ASN A 241 0.66 -5.26 19.87
C ASN A 241 1.23 -4.29 20.91
N SER A 242 1.81 -4.81 22.00
CA SER A 242 2.44 -3.97 23.03
C SER A 242 3.63 -3.19 22.48
N LEU A 243 4.44 -3.81 21.61
CA LEU A 243 5.56 -3.14 20.95
C LEU A 243 5.06 -2.04 19.99
N GLU A 244 4.05 -2.33 19.14
CA GLU A 244 3.46 -1.32 18.26
C GLU A 244 2.84 -0.15 19.04
N ALA A 245 2.18 -0.42 20.17
CA ALA A 245 1.67 0.62 21.05
C ALA A 245 2.81 1.47 21.62
N ALA A 246 3.88 0.84 22.11
CA ALA A 246 5.07 1.54 22.60
C ALA A 246 5.72 2.41 21.51
N PHE A 247 5.83 1.90 20.28
CA PHE A 247 6.30 2.69 19.13
C PHE A 247 5.35 3.86 18.84
N ALA A 248 4.04 3.64 18.85
CA ALA A 248 3.04 4.66 18.53
C ALA A 248 2.99 5.78 19.58
N ASP A 249 3.07 5.44 20.86
CA ASP A 249 3.12 6.41 21.96
C ASP A 249 4.40 7.25 21.87
N SER A 250 5.51 6.58 21.55
CA SER A 250 6.82 7.24 21.42
C SER A 250 6.99 8.03 20.13
N TYR A 251 6.19 7.78 19.10
CA TYR A 251 6.19 8.61 17.88
C TYR A 251 5.87 10.07 18.20
N HIS A 252 4.99 10.29 19.18
CA HIS A 252 4.66 11.62 19.67
C HIS A 252 5.83 12.26 20.45
N TRP A 253 6.84 11.49 20.85
CA TRP A 253 7.88 11.94 21.80
C TRP A 253 9.35 11.66 21.41
N HIS A 254 9.61 11.11 20.21
CA HIS A 254 10.89 10.53 19.78
C HIS A 254 11.39 9.43 20.72
N LEU A 255 11.20 8.18 20.31
CA LEU A 255 11.94 7.04 20.85
C LEU A 255 13.44 7.27 20.60
N PRO A 256 14.30 7.47 21.62
CA PRO A 256 15.73 7.67 21.41
C PRO A 256 16.34 6.48 20.63
N GLU A 257 17.35 6.72 19.80
CA GLU A 257 18.02 5.66 19.01
C GLU A 257 18.41 4.45 19.87
N ARG A 258 18.83 4.69 21.12
CA ARG A 258 19.13 3.63 22.10
C ARG A 258 17.94 2.73 22.38
N GLU A 259 16.76 3.31 22.62
CA GLU A 259 15.55 2.54 22.91
C GLU A 259 15.02 1.85 21.65
N GLN A 260 15.12 2.49 20.47
CA GLN A 260 14.79 1.82 19.20
C GLN A 260 15.67 0.58 19.01
N THR A 261 16.97 0.70 19.26
CA THR A 261 17.92 -0.42 19.17
C THR A 261 17.59 -1.54 20.17
N LEU A 262 16.98 -1.22 21.32
CA LEU A 262 16.55 -2.20 22.32
C LEU A 262 15.22 -2.89 21.94
N LEU A 263 14.25 -2.14 21.42
CA LEU A 263 12.90 -2.67 21.10
C LEU A 263 12.86 -3.41 19.76
N LEU A 264 13.67 -2.98 18.79
CA LEU A 264 13.60 -3.50 17.43
C LEU A 264 13.89 -4.99 17.29
N PRO A 265 14.90 -5.59 17.98
CA PRO A 265 15.10 -7.04 17.96
C PRO A 265 13.86 -7.81 18.38
N HIS A 266 13.12 -7.32 19.37
CA HIS A 266 11.88 -7.95 19.82
C HIS A 266 10.75 -7.84 18.80
N SER A 267 10.65 -6.70 18.11
CA SER A 267 9.73 -6.55 16.98
C SER A 267 10.08 -7.52 15.85
N MET A 268 11.36 -7.62 15.49
CA MET A 268 11.86 -8.54 14.48
C MET A 268 11.55 -10.00 14.83
N ASP A 269 11.75 -10.41 16.08
CA ASP A 269 11.43 -11.77 16.54
C ASP A 269 9.93 -12.08 16.40
N CYS A 270 9.08 -11.13 16.79
CA CYS A 270 7.63 -11.23 16.63
C CYS A 270 7.22 -11.35 15.17
N VAL A 271 7.68 -10.43 14.32
CA VAL A 271 7.39 -10.42 12.87
C VAL A 271 7.89 -11.69 12.20
N SER A 272 9.11 -12.12 12.51
CA SER A 272 9.71 -13.36 11.99
C SER A 272 8.88 -14.59 12.37
N THR A 273 8.36 -14.63 13.60
CA THR A 273 7.51 -15.72 14.08
C THR A 273 6.14 -15.71 13.43
N LEU A 274 5.56 -14.52 13.21
CA LEU A 274 4.32 -14.37 12.45
C LEU A 274 4.51 -14.82 11.00
N ILE A 275 5.59 -14.41 10.33
CA ILE A 275 5.89 -14.81 8.95
C ILE A 275 6.08 -16.32 8.83
N ARG A 276 6.87 -16.95 9.73
CA ARG A 276 7.01 -18.41 9.79
C ARG A 276 5.68 -19.13 10.01
N SER A 277 4.75 -18.49 10.71
CA SER A 277 3.41 -19.03 10.98
C SER A 277 2.49 -18.96 9.76
N LEU A 278 2.80 -18.15 8.73
CA LEU A 278 2.09 -18.17 7.45
C LEU A 278 2.20 -19.52 6.73
N LEU A 279 3.32 -20.24 6.92
CA LEU A 279 3.56 -21.56 6.33
C LEU A 279 2.85 -22.69 7.08
N LYS A 280 2.21 -22.41 8.22
CA LYS A 280 1.48 -23.40 9.02
C LYS A 280 -0.01 -23.21 8.77
N PRO A 281 -0.72 -24.14 8.08
CA PRO A 281 -2.13 -23.97 7.74
C PRO A 281 -3.05 -23.64 8.92
N GLN A 282 -2.66 -24.10 10.11
CA GLN A 282 -3.37 -23.89 11.37
C GLN A 282 -3.25 -22.45 11.90
N LEU A 283 -2.13 -21.78 11.65
CA LEU A 283 -1.82 -20.45 12.17
C LEU A 283 -1.88 -19.37 11.09
N GLN A 284 -1.93 -19.76 9.81
CA GLN A 284 -1.75 -18.87 8.66
C GLN A 284 -2.71 -17.69 8.67
N ILE A 285 -3.98 -17.90 9.02
CA ILE A 285 -5.00 -16.87 8.93
C ILE A 285 -4.80 -15.83 10.04
N ILE A 286 -4.54 -16.28 11.26
CA ILE A 286 -4.32 -15.39 12.41
C ILE A 286 -3.04 -14.58 12.20
N ALA A 287 -1.97 -15.22 11.71
CA ALA A 287 -0.73 -14.54 11.36
C ALA A 287 -0.94 -13.52 10.22
N ALA A 288 -1.63 -13.91 9.14
CA ALA A 288 -1.88 -13.05 8.00
C ALA A 288 -2.75 -11.84 8.35
N ALA A 289 -3.83 -12.04 9.11
CA ALA A 289 -4.68 -10.96 9.60
C ALA A 289 -3.88 -9.98 10.45
N ARG A 290 -3.00 -10.48 11.32
CA ARG A 290 -2.18 -9.63 12.18
C ARG A 290 -1.13 -8.83 11.40
N ILE A 291 -0.41 -9.47 10.48
CA ILE A 291 0.60 -8.81 9.64
C ILE A 291 -0.07 -7.77 8.74
N SER A 292 -1.19 -8.11 8.09
CA SER A 292 -1.93 -7.21 7.21
C SER A 292 -2.26 -5.87 7.90
N ARG A 293 -2.73 -5.93 9.15
CA ARG A 293 -3.04 -4.72 9.94
C ARG A 293 -1.82 -3.84 10.19
N SER A 294 -0.65 -4.44 10.36
CA SER A 294 0.58 -3.68 10.57
C SER A 294 1.13 -3.05 9.30
N VAL A 295 1.07 -3.78 8.20
CA VAL A 295 1.70 -3.39 6.94
C VAL A 295 1.01 -2.16 6.32
N VAL A 296 -0.23 -1.85 6.70
CA VAL A 296 -0.99 -0.68 6.22
C VAL A 296 -0.67 0.62 6.98
N LEU A 297 -0.12 0.55 8.20
CA LEU A 297 0.28 1.74 8.97
C LEU A 297 1.46 2.44 8.25
N GLN A 298 1.47 3.78 8.16
CA GLN A 298 2.21 4.48 7.10
C GLN A 298 3.63 4.95 7.44
N GLU A 299 4.07 4.98 8.70
CA GLU A 299 5.44 5.46 9.04
C GLU A 299 6.07 4.66 10.19
N LEU A 300 5.32 4.49 11.29
CA LEU A 300 5.75 3.74 12.48
C LEU A 300 6.08 2.27 12.22
N THR A 301 5.36 1.67 11.30
CA THR A 301 5.51 0.27 10.90
C THR A 301 6.58 0.09 9.85
N LEU A 302 6.91 1.10 9.03
CA LEU A 302 8.13 1.08 8.22
C LEU A 302 9.35 0.94 9.13
N ALA A 303 9.38 1.74 10.19
CA ALA A 303 10.42 1.76 11.19
C ALA A 303 10.60 0.42 11.95
N SER A 304 9.50 -0.13 12.47
CA SER A 304 9.55 -1.27 13.41
C SER A 304 9.44 -2.65 12.76
N ILE A 305 8.87 -2.75 11.56
CA ILE A 305 8.50 -4.04 10.95
C ILE A 305 9.38 -4.38 9.77
N LEU A 306 9.84 -3.36 9.02
CA LEU A 306 10.66 -3.57 7.82
C LEU A 306 11.88 -4.45 8.09
N PRO A 307 12.66 -4.28 9.18
CA PRO A 307 13.79 -5.17 9.45
C PRO A 307 13.36 -6.63 9.64
N GLY A 308 12.23 -6.86 10.32
CA GLY A 308 11.64 -8.18 10.51
C GLY A 308 11.15 -8.80 9.19
N LEU A 309 10.52 -8.00 8.33
CA LEU A 309 10.09 -8.44 6.99
C LEU A 309 11.30 -8.76 6.10
N ARG A 310 12.32 -7.91 6.05
CA ARG A 310 13.54 -8.17 5.27
C ARG A 310 14.26 -9.44 5.72
N ALA A 311 14.27 -9.70 7.03
CA ALA A 311 14.94 -10.86 7.60
C ALA A 311 14.19 -12.18 7.34
N SER A 312 12.86 -12.14 7.27
CA SER A 312 12.04 -13.37 7.30
C SER A 312 11.14 -13.59 6.08
N LEU A 313 10.76 -12.54 5.34
CA LEU A 313 9.95 -12.66 4.13
C LEU A 313 10.88 -12.87 2.93
N ASN A 314 10.65 -13.96 2.20
CA ASN A 314 11.44 -14.33 1.03
C ASN A 314 10.53 -14.73 -0.14
N ALA A 315 11.15 -14.94 -1.30
CA ALA A 315 10.47 -15.30 -2.54
C ALA A 315 9.59 -16.57 -2.42
N ASP A 316 10.06 -17.58 -1.67
CA ASP A 316 9.36 -18.86 -1.51
C ASP A 316 8.05 -18.69 -0.72
N ILE A 317 8.07 -17.85 0.33
CA ILE A 317 6.85 -17.55 1.10
C ILE A 317 5.85 -16.81 0.22
N ILE A 318 6.29 -15.87 -0.61
CA ILE A 318 5.41 -15.12 -1.51
C ILE A 318 4.83 -16.01 -2.61
N ASP A 319 5.64 -16.89 -3.21
CA ASP A 319 5.16 -17.91 -4.15
C ASP A 319 4.11 -18.81 -3.48
N TYR A 320 4.37 -19.27 -2.25
CA TYR A 320 3.39 -20.04 -1.48
C TYR A 320 2.08 -19.29 -1.26
N LEU A 321 2.12 -18.00 -0.87
CA LEU A 321 0.92 -17.20 -0.64
C LEU A 321 0.09 -17.00 -1.91
N TRP A 322 0.74 -16.76 -3.06
CA TRP A 322 0.04 -16.68 -4.34
C TRP A 322 -0.60 -18.01 -4.74
N ARG A 323 0.10 -19.13 -4.58
CA ARG A 323 -0.47 -20.46 -4.85
C ARG A 323 -1.63 -20.78 -3.91
N LEU A 324 -1.53 -20.39 -2.64
CA LEU A 324 -2.60 -20.53 -1.67
C LEU A 324 -3.82 -19.71 -2.10
N LEU A 325 -3.62 -18.45 -2.53
CA LEU A 325 -4.70 -17.58 -3.01
C LEU A 325 -5.38 -18.15 -4.26
N ALA A 326 -4.60 -18.71 -5.19
CA ALA A 326 -5.09 -19.34 -6.42
C ALA A 326 -5.85 -20.66 -6.19
N SER A 327 -5.47 -21.44 -5.17
CA SER A 327 -6.03 -22.78 -4.94
C SER A 327 -7.11 -22.85 -3.86
N THR A 328 -7.20 -21.84 -2.99
CA THR A 328 -8.14 -21.88 -1.88
C THR A 328 -9.57 -21.59 -2.33
N ILE A 329 -10.48 -22.51 -2.00
CA ILE A 329 -11.94 -22.31 -2.11
C ILE A 329 -12.54 -21.71 -0.84
N ASN A 330 -11.74 -21.61 0.23
CA ASN A 330 -12.21 -21.12 1.52
C ASN A 330 -12.25 -19.58 1.48
N PRO A 331 -13.42 -18.94 1.56
CA PRO A 331 -13.56 -17.50 1.41
C PRO A 331 -12.83 -16.71 2.51
N VAL A 332 -12.64 -17.30 3.69
CA VAL A 332 -11.94 -16.63 4.80
C VAL A 332 -10.43 -16.66 4.56
N VAL A 333 -9.89 -17.82 4.17
CA VAL A 333 -8.48 -17.92 3.77
C VAL A 333 -8.21 -16.99 2.59
N TYR A 334 -9.06 -17.02 1.56
CA TYR A 334 -8.93 -16.15 0.40
C TYR A 334 -8.89 -14.67 0.81
N SER A 335 -9.91 -14.19 1.54
CA SER A 335 -10.02 -12.78 1.91
C SER A 335 -8.85 -12.32 2.78
N THR A 336 -8.47 -13.10 3.80
CA THR A 336 -7.36 -12.70 4.69
C THR A 336 -6.00 -12.70 3.99
N ILE A 337 -5.72 -13.71 3.16
CA ILE A 337 -4.47 -13.76 2.39
C ILE A 337 -4.46 -12.67 1.32
N TYR A 338 -5.56 -12.43 0.64
CA TYR A 338 -5.70 -11.33 -0.31
C TYR A 338 -5.38 -9.97 0.34
N SER A 339 -6.01 -9.67 1.49
CA SER A 339 -5.74 -8.43 2.22
C SER A 339 -4.29 -8.30 2.66
N LEU A 340 -3.66 -9.40 3.10
CA LEU A 340 -2.22 -9.41 3.40
C LEU A 340 -1.41 -9.10 2.13
N MET A 341 -1.72 -9.72 0.99
CA MET A 341 -1.01 -9.49 -0.27
C MET A 341 -1.13 -8.04 -0.72
N VAL A 342 -2.33 -7.47 -0.77
CA VAL A 342 -2.54 -6.05 -1.08
C VAL A 342 -1.70 -5.17 -0.15
N GLY A 343 -1.74 -5.43 1.16
CA GLY A 343 -0.92 -4.73 2.15
C GLY A 343 0.57 -4.82 1.84
N LEU A 344 1.10 -6.03 1.61
CA LEU A 344 2.52 -6.26 1.34
C LEU A 344 2.99 -5.53 0.08
N TYR A 345 2.21 -5.53 -1.00
CA TYR A 345 2.59 -4.84 -2.24
C TYR A 345 2.49 -3.31 -2.11
N ASP A 346 1.46 -2.78 -1.45
CA ASP A 346 1.37 -1.34 -1.16
C ASP A 346 2.51 -0.87 -0.24
N PHE A 347 2.81 -1.65 0.80
CA PHE A 347 3.91 -1.38 1.73
C PHE A 347 5.26 -1.45 1.04
N ALA A 348 5.49 -2.46 0.20
CA ALA A 348 6.72 -2.60 -0.57
C ALA A 348 7.00 -1.37 -1.43
N THR A 349 5.95 -0.84 -2.08
CA THR A 349 6.10 0.40 -2.83
C THR A 349 6.57 1.54 -1.91
N LYS A 350 5.99 1.72 -0.72
CA LYS A 350 6.39 2.78 0.24
C LYS A 350 7.79 2.56 0.86
N VAL A 351 8.14 1.32 1.19
CA VAL A 351 9.43 0.90 1.76
C VAL A 351 10.61 1.24 0.87
N CYS A 352 10.40 1.34 -0.44
CA CYS A 352 11.44 1.77 -1.38
C CYS A 352 12.06 3.14 -1.00
N LEU A 353 11.32 4.00 -0.27
CA LEU A 353 11.82 5.27 0.28
C LEU A 353 12.74 5.07 1.51
N CYS A 354 12.60 3.95 2.21
CA CYS A 354 13.30 3.62 3.46
C CYS A 354 14.52 2.75 3.18
N GLN A 355 15.66 3.36 2.83
CA GLN A 355 16.89 2.60 2.58
C GLN A 355 17.73 2.40 3.83
N TRP A 356 17.53 3.18 4.89
CA TRP A 356 18.26 3.01 6.15
C TRP A 356 17.83 1.74 6.89
N ASP A 357 18.78 0.86 7.19
CA ASP A 357 18.61 -0.25 8.12
C ASP A 357 19.25 0.11 9.45
N ILE A 358 18.41 0.39 10.44
CA ILE A 358 18.85 0.82 11.76
C ILE A 358 19.53 -0.31 12.55
N THR A 359 19.26 -1.58 12.23
CA THR A 359 19.89 -2.74 12.89
C THR A 359 21.34 -2.90 12.45
N ARG A 360 21.61 -2.60 11.19
CA ARG A 360 22.93 -2.71 10.56
C ARG A 360 23.65 -1.37 10.49
N GLN A 361 22.96 -0.27 10.78
CA GLN A 361 23.45 1.10 10.63
C GLN A 361 24.02 1.34 9.23
N CYS A 362 23.33 0.81 8.21
CA CYS A 362 23.76 0.87 6.82
C CYS A 362 22.57 1.06 5.88
N HIS A 363 22.83 1.48 4.64
CA HIS A 363 21.79 1.51 3.62
C HIS A 363 21.60 0.15 2.94
N ILE A 364 20.38 -0.10 2.48
CA ILE A 364 19.97 -1.30 1.76
C ILE A 364 19.22 -0.90 0.50
N ALA A 365 19.48 -1.60 -0.59
CA ALA A 365 18.74 -1.49 -1.85
C ALA A 365 17.31 -2.05 -1.70
N SER A 366 16.42 -1.29 -1.05
CA SER A 366 15.02 -1.67 -0.81
C SER A 366 14.30 -2.09 -2.07
N CYS A 367 14.50 -1.38 -3.19
CA CYS A 367 13.81 -1.67 -4.45
C CYS A 367 14.29 -2.99 -5.05
N ALA A 368 15.56 -3.35 -4.87
CA ALA A 368 16.05 -4.68 -5.26
C ALA A 368 15.41 -5.78 -4.41
N TRP A 369 15.32 -5.58 -3.09
CA TRP A 369 14.65 -6.54 -2.20
C TRP A 369 13.18 -6.73 -2.58
N THR A 370 12.41 -5.65 -2.80
CA THR A 370 10.99 -5.74 -3.19
C THR A 370 10.84 -6.41 -4.54
N TRP A 371 11.70 -6.10 -5.51
CA TRP A 371 11.72 -6.76 -6.82
C TRP A 371 11.91 -8.28 -6.70
N HIS A 372 12.97 -8.72 -6.02
CA HIS A 372 13.30 -10.14 -5.91
C HIS A 372 12.35 -10.92 -5.00
N THR A 373 11.83 -10.30 -3.95
CA THR A 373 11.00 -10.96 -2.94
C THR A 373 9.52 -11.00 -3.34
N LEU A 374 9.00 -9.96 -4.00
CA LEU A 374 7.56 -9.81 -4.25
C LEU A 374 7.21 -9.91 -5.73
N TRP A 375 7.88 -9.12 -6.57
CA TRP A 375 7.50 -9.02 -7.98
C TRP A 375 7.93 -10.22 -8.81
N ILE A 376 9.18 -10.70 -8.64
CA ILE A 376 9.69 -11.86 -9.38
C ILE A 376 8.86 -13.14 -9.12
N PRO A 377 8.49 -13.52 -7.88
CA PRO A 377 7.64 -14.69 -7.66
C PRO A 377 6.30 -14.61 -8.38
N LEU A 378 5.63 -13.44 -8.37
CA LEU A 378 4.40 -13.22 -9.11
C LEU A 378 4.60 -13.42 -10.63
N PHE A 379 5.67 -12.87 -11.19
CA PHE A 379 5.97 -12.99 -12.61
C PHE A 379 6.33 -14.43 -13.01
N HIS A 380 7.13 -15.12 -12.20
CA HIS A 380 7.45 -16.53 -12.42
C HIS A 380 6.21 -17.42 -12.32
N LEU A 381 5.33 -17.17 -11.35
CA LEU A 381 4.08 -17.91 -11.23
C LEU A 381 3.20 -17.69 -12.47
N ARG A 382 3.16 -16.46 -13.01
CA ARG A 382 2.44 -16.15 -14.24
C ARG A 382 3.01 -16.85 -15.48
N LEU A 383 4.34 -16.97 -15.60
CA LEU A 383 4.98 -17.64 -16.73
C LEU A 383 4.84 -19.17 -16.64
N ASN A 384 5.05 -19.74 -15.45
CA ASN A 384 5.11 -21.19 -15.26
C ASN A 384 3.73 -21.82 -15.03
N PHE A 385 2.79 -21.10 -14.42
CA PHE A 385 1.47 -21.60 -14.03
C PHE A 385 0.34 -20.59 -14.33
N PRO A 386 0.15 -20.20 -15.61
CA PRO A 386 -0.82 -19.17 -15.97
C PRO A 386 -2.26 -19.50 -15.53
N SER A 387 -2.65 -20.79 -15.55
CA SER A 387 -3.98 -21.23 -15.12
C SER A 387 -4.26 -21.00 -13.64
N ALA A 388 -3.23 -21.06 -12.78
CA ALA A 388 -3.37 -20.80 -11.36
C ALA A 388 -3.66 -19.31 -11.09
N ILE A 389 -2.97 -18.41 -11.78
CA ILE A 389 -3.25 -16.97 -11.66
C ILE A 389 -4.65 -16.61 -12.16
N LEU A 390 -5.11 -17.27 -13.24
CA LEU A 390 -6.43 -17.01 -13.83
C LEU A 390 -7.60 -17.45 -12.93
N SER A 391 -7.36 -18.25 -11.87
CA SER A 391 -8.40 -18.55 -10.88
C SER A 391 -8.64 -17.40 -9.91
N ILE A 392 -7.71 -16.46 -9.79
CA ILE A 392 -7.85 -15.28 -8.93
C ILE A 392 -8.70 -14.24 -9.67
N PRO A 393 -9.73 -13.67 -9.02
CA PRO A 393 -10.50 -12.54 -9.53
C PRO A 393 -9.63 -11.45 -10.17
N PHE A 394 -9.95 -11.10 -11.42
CA PHE A 394 -9.23 -10.09 -12.19
C PHE A 394 -9.02 -8.76 -11.44
N LYS A 395 -10.08 -8.27 -10.76
CA LYS A 395 -10.05 -7.00 -10.03
C LYS A 395 -9.00 -7.03 -8.92
N ASP A 396 -8.88 -8.16 -8.24
CA ASP A 396 -8.01 -8.36 -7.09
C ASP A 396 -6.53 -8.36 -7.55
N VAL A 397 -6.25 -9.03 -8.66
CA VAL A 397 -4.91 -9.01 -9.27
C VAL A 397 -4.57 -7.61 -9.80
N GLN A 398 -5.52 -6.93 -10.43
CA GLN A 398 -5.33 -5.57 -10.94
C GLN A 398 -4.97 -4.59 -9.83
N GLU A 399 -5.67 -4.63 -8.69
CA GLU A 399 -5.38 -3.78 -7.52
C GLU A 399 -3.94 -3.96 -7.03
N ILE A 400 -3.45 -5.20 -7.00
CA ILE A 400 -2.05 -5.49 -6.61
C ILE A 400 -1.07 -4.94 -7.66
N CYS A 401 -1.32 -5.14 -8.96
CA CYS A 401 -0.46 -4.64 -10.02
C CYS A 401 -0.39 -3.10 -10.06
N ASP A 402 -1.51 -2.42 -9.81
CA ASP A 402 -1.59 -0.95 -9.82
C ASP A 402 -0.67 -0.32 -8.75
N ASN A 403 -0.31 -1.05 -7.70
CA ASN A 403 0.63 -0.59 -6.68
C ASN A 403 2.07 -0.38 -7.19
N PHE A 404 2.48 -1.04 -8.29
CA PHE A 404 3.86 -0.91 -8.81
C PHE A 404 4.17 0.53 -9.25
N PHE A 405 3.23 1.14 -9.98
CA PHE A 405 3.38 2.49 -10.53
C PHE A 405 2.67 3.57 -9.73
N ARG A 406 2.05 3.22 -8.58
CA ARG A 406 1.38 4.17 -7.69
C ARG A 406 2.28 5.36 -7.34
N PHE A 407 3.57 5.12 -7.16
CA PHE A 407 4.59 6.15 -6.94
C PHE A 407 5.66 6.04 -8.04
N PRO A 408 5.59 6.83 -9.12
CA PRO A 408 6.48 6.68 -10.28
C PRO A 408 7.97 6.70 -9.92
N ILE A 409 8.38 7.55 -8.97
CA ILE A 409 9.78 7.63 -8.51
C ILE A 409 10.30 6.30 -7.94
N LEU A 410 9.43 5.52 -7.29
CA LEU A 410 9.81 4.25 -6.67
C LEU A 410 9.90 3.12 -7.71
N ALA A 411 9.03 3.16 -8.71
CA ALA A 411 9.17 2.32 -9.89
C ALA A 411 10.51 2.61 -10.60
N LEU A 412 10.87 3.88 -10.79
CA LEU A 412 12.15 4.27 -11.40
C LEU A 412 13.37 3.76 -10.62
N LEU A 413 13.36 3.88 -9.28
CA LEU A 413 14.41 3.32 -8.44
C LEU A 413 14.51 1.81 -8.59
N THR A 414 13.38 1.12 -8.77
CA THR A 414 13.35 -0.32 -9.07
C THR A 414 14.00 -0.62 -10.42
N SER A 415 13.74 0.17 -11.46
CA SER A 415 14.37 0.04 -12.78
C SER A 415 15.90 0.07 -12.72
N PHE A 416 16.44 0.93 -11.87
CA PHE A 416 17.87 1.04 -11.62
C PHE A 416 18.40 -0.10 -10.72
N GLN A 417 17.87 -0.24 -9.50
CA GLN A 417 18.41 -1.16 -8.50
C GLN A 417 18.21 -2.64 -8.86
N ALA A 418 17.19 -2.96 -9.67
CA ALA A 418 16.88 -4.32 -10.12
C ALA A 418 17.13 -4.53 -11.63
N ARG A 419 17.96 -3.67 -12.26
CA ARG A 419 18.21 -3.66 -13.71
C ARG A 419 18.54 -5.04 -14.29
N GLU A 420 19.42 -5.79 -13.63
CA GLU A 420 19.81 -7.14 -14.09
C GLU A 420 18.65 -8.15 -13.98
N GLY A 421 17.86 -8.06 -12.90
CA GLY A 421 16.65 -8.85 -12.73
C GLY A 421 15.59 -8.55 -13.80
N ILE A 422 15.42 -7.28 -14.14
CA ILE A 422 14.52 -6.83 -15.22
C ILE A 422 14.98 -7.36 -16.58
N ARG A 423 16.27 -7.29 -16.89
CA ARG A 423 16.86 -7.84 -18.12
C ARG A 423 16.74 -9.36 -18.20
N ALA A 424 16.88 -10.07 -17.07
CA ALA A 424 16.64 -11.50 -16.99
C ALA A 424 15.17 -11.83 -17.27
N LEU A 425 14.23 -11.11 -16.64
CA LEU A 425 12.80 -11.30 -16.87
C LEU A 425 12.40 -11.01 -18.33
N ARG A 426 12.95 -9.96 -18.95
CA ARG A 426 12.74 -9.63 -20.36
C ARG A 426 13.13 -10.79 -21.29
N ARG A 427 14.24 -11.48 -20.99
CA ARG A 427 14.67 -12.67 -21.75
C ARG A 427 13.66 -13.79 -21.62
N LEU A 428 13.28 -14.14 -20.39
CA LEU A 428 12.25 -15.17 -20.12
C LEU A 428 10.92 -14.86 -20.81
N MET A 429 10.51 -13.60 -20.86
CA MET A 429 9.29 -13.19 -21.56
C MET A 429 9.37 -13.40 -23.07
N ARG A 430 10.53 -13.16 -23.70
CA ARG A 430 10.72 -13.43 -25.13
C ARG A 430 10.67 -14.92 -25.41
N ASP A 431 11.39 -15.72 -24.63
CA ASP A 431 11.39 -17.17 -24.77
C ASP A 431 9.96 -17.74 -24.61
N PHE A 432 9.19 -17.21 -23.65
CA PHE A 432 7.78 -17.57 -23.47
C PHE A 432 6.92 -17.17 -24.69
N GLN A 433 7.07 -15.95 -25.21
CA GLN A 433 6.33 -15.49 -26.40
C GLN A 433 6.67 -16.30 -27.66
N GLU A 434 7.93 -16.72 -27.83
CA GLU A 434 8.37 -17.55 -28.95
C GLU A 434 7.85 -18.99 -28.85
N SER A 435 7.77 -19.54 -27.63
CA SER A 435 7.23 -20.89 -27.39
C SER A 435 5.70 -20.98 -27.50
N THR A 436 4.99 -19.87 -27.25
CA THR A 436 3.53 -19.84 -27.33
C THR A 436 3.13 -19.66 -28.80
N LEU A 437 2.85 -20.79 -29.48
CA LEU A 437 2.56 -20.88 -30.91
C LEU A 437 1.74 -19.68 -31.45
N PRO A 438 2.18 -19.01 -32.55
CA PRO A 438 1.52 -17.83 -33.13
C PRO A 438 0.06 -18.04 -33.61
N GLY A 439 -0.45 -19.27 -33.55
CA GLY A 439 -1.76 -19.66 -34.08
C GLY A 439 -2.89 -19.77 -33.06
N SER A 440 -2.62 -19.63 -31.75
CA SER A 440 -3.75 -19.57 -30.80
C SER A 440 -4.47 -18.24 -31.04
N PRO A 441 -5.75 -18.25 -31.47
CA PRO A 441 -6.50 -17.02 -31.62
C PRO A 441 -6.36 -16.28 -30.30
N ARG A 442 -5.81 -15.05 -30.34
CA ARG A 442 -5.84 -14.14 -29.21
C ARG A 442 -7.31 -13.97 -28.89
N ALA A 443 -7.81 -14.76 -27.94
CA ALA A 443 -9.14 -14.56 -27.41
C ALA A 443 -9.18 -13.08 -27.07
N VAL A 444 -10.20 -12.38 -27.56
CA VAL A 444 -10.44 -10.94 -27.32
C VAL A 444 -10.87 -10.74 -25.85
N GLY A 445 -10.20 -11.45 -24.94
CA GLY A 445 -10.43 -11.50 -23.51
C GLY A 445 -9.75 -10.34 -22.81
N ARG A 446 -10.12 -10.17 -21.55
CA ARG A 446 -9.58 -9.16 -20.64
C ARG A 446 -8.05 -9.21 -20.66
N VAL A 447 -7.43 -8.03 -20.75
CA VAL A 447 -5.97 -7.85 -20.73
C VAL A 447 -5.44 -8.34 -19.40
N ASP A 448 -4.63 -9.38 -19.41
CA ASP A 448 -3.99 -9.93 -18.22
C ASP A 448 -3.17 -8.86 -17.48
N PRO A 449 -3.53 -8.48 -16.25
CA PRO A 449 -2.92 -7.35 -15.55
C PRO A 449 -1.47 -7.63 -15.16
N ILE A 450 -1.12 -8.88 -14.85
CA ILE A 450 0.27 -9.25 -14.50
C ILE A 450 1.13 -9.21 -15.76
N PHE A 451 0.66 -9.80 -16.86
CA PHE A 451 1.42 -9.76 -18.11
C PHE A 451 1.57 -8.34 -18.66
N SER A 452 0.55 -7.49 -18.49
CA SER A 452 0.64 -6.06 -18.80
C SER A 452 1.73 -5.37 -17.99
N LEU A 453 1.72 -5.55 -16.65
CA LEU A 453 2.76 -5.01 -15.77
C LEU A 453 4.15 -5.53 -16.14
N MET A 454 4.30 -6.84 -16.41
CA MET A 454 5.56 -7.43 -16.85
C MET A 454 6.07 -6.78 -18.14
N THR A 455 5.17 -6.51 -19.09
CA THR A 455 5.50 -5.86 -20.37
C THR A 455 5.96 -4.42 -20.15
N GLU A 456 5.31 -3.68 -19.25
CA GLU A 456 5.71 -2.32 -18.88
C GLU A 456 7.05 -2.30 -18.13
N ALA A 457 7.18 -3.11 -17.08
CA ALA A 457 8.36 -3.19 -16.21
C ALA A 457 9.60 -3.76 -16.91
N THR A 458 9.43 -4.50 -18.00
CA THR A 458 10.55 -4.96 -18.85
C THR A 458 10.73 -4.13 -20.12
N SER A 459 9.94 -3.08 -20.34
CA SER A 459 10.09 -2.24 -21.52
C SER A 459 11.45 -1.53 -21.56
N LEU A 460 11.95 -1.24 -22.77
CA LEU A 460 13.16 -0.40 -22.94
C LEU A 460 12.92 1.02 -22.44
N LEU A 461 11.68 1.50 -22.53
CA LEU A 461 11.29 2.82 -22.05
C LEU A 461 11.48 2.92 -20.53
N PHE A 462 11.06 1.90 -19.77
CA PHE A 462 11.26 1.83 -18.33
C PHE A 462 12.74 1.73 -17.93
N GLU A 463 13.55 1.01 -18.72
CA GLU A 463 15.01 0.94 -18.51
C GLU A 463 15.67 2.31 -18.69
N ILE A 464 15.34 3.05 -19.76
CA ILE A 464 15.86 4.43 -19.95
C ILE A 464 15.38 5.35 -18.83
N ALA A 465 14.13 5.21 -18.39
CA ALA A 465 13.61 5.97 -17.25
C ALA A 465 14.45 5.71 -15.98
N GLY A 466 14.87 4.46 -15.76
CA GLY A 466 15.78 4.08 -14.68
C GLY A 466 17.18 4.68 -14.82
N ILE A 467 17.74 4.74 -16.04
CA ILE A 467 19.04 5.41 -16.30
C ILE A 467 18.94 6.90 -15.98
N LEU A 468 17.86 7.55 -16.43
CA LEU A 468 17.62 8.96 -16.15
C LEU A 468 17.51 9.21 -14.63
N GLN A 469 16.81 8.34 -13.91
CA GLN A 469 16.71 8.44 -12.46
C GLN A 469 18.06 8.24 -11.79
N GLU A 470 18.86 7.26 -12.22
CA GLU A 470 20.23 7.04 -11.73
C GLU A 470 21.12 8.29 -11.91
N GLU A 471 21.05 8.95 -13.06
CA GLU A 471 21.82 10.18 -13.31
C GLU A 471 21.40 11.35 -12.41
N ARG A 472 20.14 11.36 -11.96
CA ARG A 472 19.59 12.32 -11.00
C ARG A 472 19.91 11.99 -9.53
N LEU A 473 20.50 10.85 -9.22
CA LEU A 473 20.87 10.54 -7.84
C LEU A 473 22.20 11.20 -7.47
N ILE A 474 22.21 11.93 -6.34
CA ILE A 474 23.44 12.44 -5.72
C ILE A 474 24.13 11.36 -4.88
N THR A 475 23.36 10.44 -4.27
CA THR A 475 23.87 9.22 -3.64
C THR A 475 23.13 7.99 -4.13
N LEU A 476 23.88 6.90 -4.31
CA LEU A 476 23.34 5.56 -4.59
C LEU A 476 22.36 5.10 -3.50
N GLU A 477 22.59 5.60 -2.29
CA GLU A 477 21.81 5.39 -1.09
C GLU A 477 20.81 6.54 -0.96
N HIS A 478 19.59 6.32 -1.43
CA HIS A 478 18.50 7.26 -1.48
C HIS A 478 17.66 7.14 -0.20
N GLY A 479 17.70 8.14 0.69
CA GLY A 479 16.56 8.40 1.57
C GLY A 479 15.51 9.10 0.71
N GLY A 480 14.26 8.61 0.67
CA GLY A 480 13.16 9.04 -0.22
C GLY A 480 12.81 10.54 -0.33
N TYR A 481 13.61 11.41 0.27
CA TYR A 481 13.51 12.86 0.33
C TYR A 481 14.70 13.56 -0.34
N ASP A 482 15.60 12.83 -1.04
CA ASP A 482 16.76 13.47 -1.66
C ASP A 482 16.38 14.32 -2.87
N ILE A 483 17.02 15.47 -2.97
CA ILE A 483 16.82 16.45 -4.05
C ILE A 483 17.46 15.88 -5.31
N PRO A 484 16.80 15.94 -6.49
CA PRO A 484 17.41 15.47 -7.73
C PRO A 484 18.68 16.25 -8.09
N ARG A 485 19.66 15.55 -8.63
CA ARG A 485 20.83 16.13 -9.28
C ARG A 485 20.44 16.72 -10.65
N TYR A 486 21.06 17.83 -11.02
CA TYR A 486 20.99 18.37 -12.37
C TYR A 486 21.72 17.44 -13.35
N VAL A 487 21.05 17.14 -14.46
CA VAL A 487 21.62 16.39 -15.58
C VAL A 487 21.90 17.40 -16.70
N PRO A 488 23.14 17.48 -17.23
CA PRO A 488 23.48 18.42 -18.31
C PRO A 488 22.51 18.35 -19.48
N LEU A 489 22.17 19.50 -20.07
CA LEU A 489 21.17 19.59 -21.13
C LEU A 489 21.59 18.77 -22.36
N SER A 490 22.87 18.73 -22.67
CA SER A 490 23.44 17.87 -23.72
C SER A 490 23.05 16.39 -23.53
N ARG A 491 23.21 15.88 -22.31
CA ARG A 491 22.87 14.51 -21.93
C ARG A 491 21.36 14.27 -21.89
N VAL A 492 20.59 15.22 -21.36
CA VAL A 492 19.12 15.19 -21.39
C VAL A 492 18.62 15.07 -22.84
N LYS A 493 19.15 15.87 -23.77
CA LYS A 493 18.78 15.82 -25.19
C LYS A 493 19.09 14.46 -25.81
N GLU A 494 20.21 13.84 -25.45
CA GLU A 494 20.56 12.49 -25.90
C GLU A 494 19.53 11.46 -25.42
N LEU A 495 19.21 11.46 -24.12
CA LEU A 495 18.24 10.53 -23.53
C LEU A 495 16.83 10.76 -24.12
N CYS A 496 16.40 12.01 -24.29
CA CYS A 496 15.12 12.35 -24.92
C CYS A 496 15.03 11.87 -26.37
N LYS A 497 16.13 11.92 -27.14
CA LYS A 497 16.18 11.33 -28.48
C LYS A 497 16.01 9.81 -28.43
N GLN A 498 16.70 9.12 -27.52
CA GLN A 498 16.54 7.67 -27.36
C GLN A 498 15.11 7.27 -26.96
N ILE A 499 14.50 8.02 -26.03
CA ILE A 499 13.09 7.85 -25.64
C ILE A 499 12.18 8.00 -26.85
N MET A 500 12.37 9.07 -27.65
CA MET A 500 11.55 9.31 -28.84
C MET A 500 11.72 8.20 -29.89
N LEU A 501 12.95 7.71 -30.10
CA LEU A 501 13.22 6.59 -31.00
C LEU A 501 12.47 5.33 -30.56
N ILE A 502 12.49 4.99 -29.27
CA ILE A 502 11.75 3.83 -28.74
C ILE A 502 10.24 4.01 -28.92
N ILE A 503 9.71 5.19 -28.59
CA ILE A 503 8.27 5.47 -28.68
C ILE A 503 7.79 5.43 -30.13
N MET A 504 8.55 5.97 -31.07
CA MET A 504 8.16 6.01 -32.49
C MET A 504 8.48 4.71 -33.24
N HIS A 505 9.21 3.77 -32.65
CA HIS A 505 9.54 2.50 -33.30
C HIS A 505 8.29 1.65 -33.58
N GLU A 506 8.19 1.09 -34.79
CA GLU A 506 7.00 0.35 -35.25
C GLU A 506 6.70 -0.90 -34.40
N HIS A 507 7.76 -1.58 -33.94
CA HIS A 507 7.63 -2.78 -33.10
C HIS A 507 7.33 -2.50 -31.62
N THR A 508 7.37 -1.24 -31.17
CA THR A 508 6.99 -0.93 -29.78
C THR A 508 5.47 -0.95 -29.66
N SER A 509 4.95 -1.76 -28.73
CA SER A 509 3.51 -1.88 -28.48
C SER A 509 2.87 -0.54 -28.11
N ASP A 510 1.69 -0.25 -28.65
CA ASP A 510 0.90 0.91 -28.27
C ASP A 510 0.55 0.92 -26.78
N SER A 511 0.40 -0.24 -26.15
CA SER A 511 0.13 -0.34 -24.72
C SER A 511 1.28 0.21 -23.86
N ILE A 512 2.53 0.12 -24.35
CA ILE A 512 3.72 0.63 -23.65
C ILE A 512 3.85 2.14 -23.89
N VAL A 513 3.85 2.55 -25.16
CA VAL A 513 4.12 3.96 -25.53
C VAL A 513 3.01 4.91 -25.10
N MET A 514 1.79 4.40 -24.91
CA MET A 514 0.63 5.18 -24.46
C MET A 514 0.38 4.99 -22.95
N SER A 515 1.18 4.19 -22.24
CA SER A 515 1.01 3.94 -20.81
C SER A 515 1.27 5.22 -20.02
N PRO A 516 0.24 5.82 -19.35
CA PRO A 516 0.44 7.02 -18.56
C PRO A 516 1.49 6.85 -17.45
N PRO A 517 1.53 5.72 -16.70
CA PRO A 517 2.61 5.44 -15.77
C PRO A 517 4.02 5.56 -16.35
N LEU A 518 4.28 4.92 -17.50
CA LEU A 518 5.61 4.95 -18.12
C LEU A 518 5.96 6.33 -18.66
N LEU A 519 5.00 7.03 -19.27
CA LEU A 519 5.22 8.39 -19.76
C LEU A 519 5.52 9.37 -18.62
N ARG A 520 4.83 9.24 -17.47
CA ARG A 520 5.13 10.00 -16.25
C ARG A 520 6.46 9.59 -15.61
N ALA A 521 6.91 8.36 -15.81
CA ALA A 521 8.19 7.89 -15.31
C ALA A 521 9.36 8.50 -16.11
N VAL A 522 9.28 8.55 -17.45
CA VAL A 522 10.32 9.19 -18.28
C VAL A 522 10.32 10.71 -18.21
N ALA A 523 9.13 11.31 -18.02
CA ALA A 523 8.96 12.76 -17.96
C ALA A 523 8.10 13.13 -16.75
N PRO A 524 8.66 13.03 -15.53
CA PRO A 524 7.93 13.37 -14.33
C PRO A 524 7.52 14.83 -14.36
N TYR A 525 6.41 15.15 -13.68
CA TYR A 525 5.80 16.48 -13.72
C TYR A 525 6.77 17.60 -13.31
N TYR A 526 7.72 17.29 -12.43
CA TYR A 526 8.71 18.20 -11.87
C TYR A 526 9.94 18.46 -12.76
N ASP A 527 10.10 17.75 -13.89
CA ASP A 527 11.23 17.97 -14.81
C ASP A 527 10.76 18.70 -16.07
N SER A 528 10.73 20.03 -15.98
CA SER A 528 10.30 20.91 -17.07
C SER A 528 11.22 20.82 -18.30
N THR A 529 12.53 20.59 -18.10
CA THR A 529 13.52 20.48 -19.18
C THR A 529 13.24 19.26 -20.04
N ILE A 530 13.06 18.08 -19.45
CA ILE A 530 12.75 16.87 -20.19
C ILE A 530 11.39 16.97 -20.88
N LYS A 531 10.38 17.53 -20.19
CA LYS A 531 9.06 17.76 -20.79
C LYS A 531 9.17 18.64 -22.04
N ARG A 532 9.91 19.75 -21.96
CA ARG A 532 10.12 20.69 -23.08
C ARG A 532 10.85 20.00 -24.24
N GLU A 533 11.93 19.29 -23.97
CA GLU A 533 12.72 18.59 -25.00
C GLU A 533 11.91 17.48 -25.69
N LEU A 534 11.16 16.67 -24.92
CA LEU A 534 10.27 15.65 -25.50
C LEU A 534 9.12 16.26 -26.30
N GLN A 535 8.54 17.38 -25.87
CA GLN A 535 7.53 18.11 -26.64
C GLN A 535 8.09 18.60 -27.98
N THR A 536 9.28 19.20 -27.97
CA THR A 536 9.97 19.64 -29.19
C THR A 536 10.23 18.47 -30.14
N LEU A 537 10.70 17.33 -29.62
CA LEU A 537 10.95 16.13 -30.43
C LEU A 537 9.66 15.47 -30.95
N ALA A 538 8.55 15.56 -30.21
CA ALA A 538 7.26 14.97 -30.60
C ALA A 538 6.52 15.81 -31.66
N MET A 539 6.78 17.12 -31.74
CA MET A 539 6.03 18.04 -32.58
C MET A 539 6.02 17.67 -34.08
N PRO A 540 7.14 17.27 -34.72
CA PRO A 540 7.12 16.86 -36.13
C PRO A 540 6.26 15.61 -36.38
N TYR A 541 6.19 14.69 -35.42
CA TYR A 541 5.40 13.47 -35.53
C TYR A 541 3.89 13.74 -35.42
N ARG A 542 3.49 14.78 -34.68
CA ARG A 542 2.08 15.17 -34.54
C ARG A 542 1.45 15.51 -35.89
N THR A 543 2.20 16.14 -36.78
CA THR A 543 1.79 16.50 -38.15
C THR A 543 2.16 15.45 -39.19
N SER A 544 2.67 14.29 -38.77
CA SER A 544 3.03 13.20 -39.68
C SER A 544 1.79 12.60 -40.35
N SER A 545 1.93 12.21 -41.62
CA SER A 545 0.93 11.41 -42.34
C SER A 545 0.80 9.98 -41.79
N ASN A 546 1.79 9.49 -41.04
CA ASN A 546 1.69 8.21 -40.36
C ASN A 546 0.77 8.34 -39.13
N TRP A 547 -0.41 7.73 -39.22
CA TRP A 547 -1.43 7.77 -38.18
C TRP A 547 -0.94 7.27 -36.82
N SER A 548 -0.09 6.23 -36.80
CA SER A 548 0.46 5.69 -35.55
C SER A 548 1.37 6.71 -34.88
N HIS A 549 2.29 7.33 -35.63
CA HIS A 549 3.18 8.38 -35.12
C HIS A 549 2.41 9.59 -34.61
N SER A 550 1.43 10.09 -35.38
CA SER A 550 0.61 11.24 -34.99
C SER A 550 -0.15 10.98 -33.69
N ARG A 551 -0.77 9.79 -33.56
CA ARG A 551 -1.50 9.39 -32.35
C ARG A 551 -0.57 9.25 -31.14
N ARG A 552 0.60 8.61 -31.30
CA ARG A 552 1.60 8.47 -30.21
C ARG A 552 2.11 9.83 -29.76
N ALA A 553 2.45 10.72 -30.70
CA ALA A 553 2.88 12.08 -30.40
C ALA A 553 1.80 12.87 -29.67
N ALA A 554 0.53 12.75 -30.08
CA ALA A 554 -0.59 13.41 -29.39
C ALA A 554 -0.74 12.95 -27.94
N ALA A 555 -0.52 11.66 -27.66
CA ALA A 555 -0.60 11.11 -26.31
C ALA A 555 0.52 11.62 -25.41
N ILE A 556 1.76 11.64 -25.93
CA ILE A 556 2.91 12.22 -25.23
C ILE A 556 2.60 13.69 -24.90
N MET A 557 2.22 14.48 -25.89
CA MET A 557 1.91 15.90 -25.70
C MET A 557 0.82 16.12 -24.64
N HIS A 558 -0.22 15.28 -24.62
CA HIS A 558 -1.27 15.33 -23.61
C HIS A 558 -0.73 15.05 -22.20
N GLN A 559 0.07 14.00 -22.02
CA GLN A 559 0.66 13.66 -20.72
C GLN A 559 1.66 14.72 -20.24
N LEU A 560 2.45 15.31 -21.15
CA LEU A 560 3.44 16.34 -20.82
C LEU A 560 2.80 17.71 -20.51
N SER A 561 1.51 17.90 -20.77
CA SER A 561 0.80 19.17 -20.52
C SER A 561 0.32 19.32 -19.07
N ASP A 562 0.57 18.33 -18.21
CA ASP A 562 0.09 18.36 -16.83
C ASP A 562 0.69 19.55 -16.06
N LYS A 563 -0.20 20.38 -15.51
CA LYS A 563 0.13 21.48 -14.61
C LYS A 563 0.24 20.81 -13.25
N GLY A 564 1.43 20.79 -12.67
CA GLY A 564 1.72 20.08 -11.42
C GLY A 564 0.81 20.45 -10.24
N PRO A 565 1.08 19.89 -9.05
CA PRO A 565 0.27 20.16 -7.86
C PRO A 565 0.20 21.65 -7.51
N GLU A 566 -0.78 22.02 -6.69
CA GLU A 566 -0.93 23.38 -6.18
C GLU A 566 0.33 23.88 -5.48
N GLN A 567 0.57 25.19 -5.57
CA GLN A 567 1.78 25.85 -5.11
C GLN A 567 1.72 26.13 -3.61
N ILE A 568 2.11 25.16 -2.78
CA ILE A 568 2.22 25.30 -1.32
C ILE A 568 3.69 25.15 -0.93
N LEU A 569 4.22 26.04 -0.07
CA LEU A 569 5.59 25.92 0.43
C LEU A 569 5.69 24.77 1.44
N HIS A 570 6.71 23.92 1.29
CA HIS A 570 6.95 22.77 2.15
C HIS A 570 8.40 22.75 2.66
N CYS A 571 8.59 22.25 3.87
CA CYS A 571 9.92 21.94 4.40
C CYS A 571 10.58 20.81 3.59
N ILE A 572 11.82 21.04 3.16
CA ILE A 572 12.60 20.04 2.43
C ILE A 572 13.55 19.24 3.32
N GLY A 573 13.58 19.55 4.62
CA GLY A 573 14.41 18.89 5.61
C GLY A 573 15.88 19.28 5.59
N ILE A 574 16.24 20.40 4.96
CA ILE A 574 17.55 21.03 5.16
C ILE A 574 17.39 22.16 6.16
N ALA A 575 18.18 22.11 7.23
CA ALA A 575 18.20 23.09 8.30
C ALA A 575 19.56 23.78 8.37
N TYR A 576 19.55 25.07 8.69
CA TYR A 576 20.72 25.81 9.12
C TYR A 576 20.55 26.20 10.58
N GLY A 577 21.53 25.90 11.41
CA GLY A 577 21.50 26.25 12.82
C GLY A 577 22.72 25.74 13.57
N ARG A 578 22.73 25.97 14.89
CA ARG A 578 23.76 25.43 15.78
C ARG A 578 23.18 24.29 16.61
N PRO A 579 23.63 23.04 16.42
CA PRO A 579 23.26 21.95 17.33
C PRO A 579 23.73 22.28 18.75
N GLU A 580 23.01 21.82 19.78
CA GLU A 580 23.38 22.02 21.19
C GLU A 580 24.84 21.62 21.46
N PHE A 581 25.30 20.53 20.84
CA PHE A 581 26.66 20.04 20.91
C PHE A 581 27.34 20.11 19.53
N GLY A 582 27.54 21.31 19.01
CA GLY A 582 28.17 21.47 17.71
C GLY A 582 28.55 22.90 17.32
N ARG A 583 29.16 23.00 16.14
CA ARG A 583 29.36 24.27 15.45
C ARG A 583 28.13 24.58 14.58
N PRO A 584 27.83 25.87 14.34
CA PRO A 584 26.85 26.26 13.34
C PRO A 584 27.15 25.59 12.00
N GLY A 585 26.10 25.15 11.31
CA GLY A 585 26.25 24.45 10.04
C GLY A 585 24.92 24.21 9.36
N VAL A 586 24.99 23.51 8.22
CA VAL A 586 23.84 23.08 7.45
C VAL A 586 23.69 21.57 7.60
N PHE A 587 22.47 21.10 7.80
CA PHE A 587 22.18 19.71 8.07
C PHE A 587 20.96 19.24 7.27
N ALA A 588 21.01 18.02 6.77
CA ALA A 588 19.84 17.30 6.28
C ALA A 588 19.19 16.59 7.46
N ASP A 589 18.09 17.12 7.98
CA ASP A 589 17.30 16.53 9.07
C ASP A 589 16.39 15.38 8.57
N HIS A 590 16.27 15.18 7.25
CA HIS A 590 15.63 14.01 6.62
C HIS A 590 16.58 12.83 6.33
N TYR A 591 17.87 12.90 6.71
CA TYR A 591 18.86 11.87 6.31
C TYR A 591 18.56 10.46 6.82
N LYS A 592 17.86 10.33 7.96
CA LYS A 592 17.34 9.06 8.48
C LYS A 592 15.86 8.85 8.11
N GLY A 593 15.28 9.59 7.17
CA GLY A 593 13.84 9.51 6.84
C GLY A 593 13.37 8.05 6.65
N PRO A 594 12.26 7.64 7.28
CA PRO A 594 11.25 8.45 7.97
C PRO A 594 11.61 8.80 9.43
N TRP A 595 12.76 8.38 9.95
CA TRP A 595 13.18 8.70 11.30
C TRP A 595 13.58 10.17 11.40
N ALA A 596 13.10 10.86 12.43
CA ALA A 596 13.55 12.20 12.75
C ALA A 596 15.05 12.22 13.07
N ALA A 597 15.72 13.31 12.73
CA ALA A 597 17.07 13.54 13.22
C ALA A 597 17.04 13.67 14.76
N ASP A 598 17.93 12.97 15.47
CA ASP A 598 18.12 13.10 16.92
C ASP A 598 18.73 14.46 17.34
N ARG A 599 18.67 15.46 16.46
CA ARG A 599 19.36 16.73 16.60
C ARG A 599 18.49 17.75 17.32
N THR A 600 19.02 18.30 18.40
CA THR A 600 18.52 19.48 19.10
C THR A 600 19.38 20.69 18.73
N TYR A 601 18.75 21.86 18.60
CA TYR A 601 19.40 23.11 18.23
C TYR A 601 19.37 24.09 19.40
N ASP A 602 20.48 24.79 19.61
CA ASP A 602 20.64 25.80 20.65
C ASP A 602 19.62 26.94 20.47
N PRO A 603 18.74 27.20 21.46
CA PRO A 603 17.73 28.25 21.37
C PRO A 603 18.34 29.67 21.32
N GLY A 604 19.60 29.83 21.69
CA GLY A 604 20.34 31.10 21.59
C GLY A 604 20.82 31.46 20.19
N HIS A 605 20.67 30.57 19.21
CA HIS A 605 21.11 30.79 17.82
C HIS A 605 19.94 30.68 16.84
N SER A 606 20.03 31.34 15.69
CA SER A 606 18.99 31.23 14.66
C SER A 606 18.89 29.80 14.10
N LEU A 607 17.71 29.19 14.18
CA LEU A 607 17.34 28.02 13.39
C LEU A 607 16.53 28.44 12.16
N MET A 608 16.93 27.94 11.00
CA MET A 608 16.22 28.16 9.75
C MET A 608 16.02 26.86 8.99
N PHE A 609 14.84 26.66 8.40
CA PHE A 609 14.56 25.53 7.51
C PHE A 609 14.44 26.00 6.07
N LEU A 610 15.05 25.27 5.12
CA LEU A 610 14.84 25.53 3.71
C LEU A 610 13.43 25.04 3.32
N ILE A 611 12.64 25.94 2.75
CA ILE A 611 11.28 25.70 2.28
C ILE A 611 11.16 26.07 0.80
N THR A 612 10.35 25.32 0.06
CA THR A 612 10.08 25.57 -1.37
C THR A 612 8.73 25.00 -1.78
N GLN A 613 8.19 25.42 -2.92
CA GLN A 613 6.89 24.92 -3.40
C GLN A 613 6.95 23.44 -3.77
N ASP A 614 8.01 23.02 -4.45
CA ASP A 614 8.25 21.62 -4.78
C ASP A 614 9.75 21.35 -4.82
N SER A 615 10.24 20.55 -3.87
CA SER A 615 11.67 20.19 -3.79
C SER A 615 12.18 19.50 -5.06
N TYR A 616 11.31 18.82 -5.79
CA TYR A 616 11.65 18.12 -7.03
C TYR A 616 11.61 19.04 -8.25
N LEU A 617 10.96 20.20 -8.20
CA LEU A 617 10.94 21.16 -9.30
C LEU A 617 11.99 22.24 -9.09
N ASN A 618 11.97 22.84 -7.90
CA ASN A 618 12.66 24.09 -7.59
C ASN A 618 14.13 23.90 -7.23
N LEU A 619 14.56 22.71 -6.77
CA LEU A 619 15.91 22.50 -6.23
C LEU A 619 16.70 21.46 -7.02
N ARG A 620 18.00 21.69 -7.21
CA ARG A 620 18.91 20.72 -7.84
C ARG A 620 20.28 20.68 -7.16
N TRP A 621 20.86 19.48 -7.06
CA TRP A 621 22.31 19.37 -6.85
C TRP A 621 23.03 19.55 -8.19
N VAL A 622 23.77 20.64 -8.36
CA VAL A 622 24.49 20.96 -9.61
C VAL A 622 25.97 20.71 -9.40
N SER A 623 26.59 19.95 -10.29
CA SER A 623 28.06 19.79 -10.29
C SER A 623 28.71 21.15 -10.52
N ILE A 624 29.82 21.45 -9.85
CA ILE A 624 30.54 22.72 -10.05
C ILE A 624 30.92 22.92 -11.53
N ALA A 625 31.24 21.83 -12.24
CA ALA A 625 31.56 21.87 -13.67
C ALA A 625 30.36 22.28 -14.55
N ASP A 626 29.14 22.00 -14.11
CA ASP A 626 27.91 22.21 -14.90
C ASP A 626 27.21 23.54 -14.56
N MET A 627 27.76 24.32 -13.61
CA MET A 627 27.15 25.56 -13.10
C MET A 627 26.90 26.64 -14.18
N GLN A 628 27.71 26.66 -15.23
CA GLN A 628 27.54 27.64 -16.33
C GLN A 628 26.40 27.26 -17.29
N GLU A 629 26.06 25.97 -17.37
CA GLU A 629 24.98 25.45 -18.22
C GLU A 629 23.65 25.41 -17.48
N ALA A 630 23.70 25.24 -16.16
CA ALA A 630 22.51 25.14 -15.33
C ALA A 630 21.75 26.48 -15.24
N GLU A 631 20.44 26.46 -15.51
CA GLU A 631 19.52 27.58 -15.30
C GLU A 631 19.16 27.79 -13.80
N TYR A 632 20.00 27.30 -12.88
CA TYR A 632 19.74 27.31 -11.43
C TYR A 632 20.77 28.16 -10.69
N GLU A 633 20.33 28.93 -9.70
CA GLU A 633 21.20 29.80 -8.91
C GLU A 633 21.59 29.13 -7.57
N PRO A 634 22.86 29.25 -7.10
CA PRO A 634 23.27 28.68 -5.83
C PRO A 634 22.45 29.19 -4.64
N ILE A 635 22.04 28.28 -3.76
CA ILE A 635 21.39 28.62 -2.49
C ILE A 635 22.41 29.28 -1.56
N ILE A 636 22.11 30.50 -1.14
CA ILE A 636 22.90 31.29 -0.20
C ILE A 636 22.43 30.97 1.23
N VAL A 637 23.36 30.58 2.09
CA VAL A 637 23.12 30.39 3.52
C VAL A 637 23.25 31.74 4.24
N PRO A 638 22.26 32.18 5.02
CA PRO A 638 22.36 33.44 5.75
C PRO A 638 23.40 33.29 6.87
N SER A 639 24.46 34.09 6.84
CA SER A 639 25.50 34.13 7.87
C SER A 639 25.45 35.47 8.61
N GLU A 640 25.28 35.44 9.92
CA GLU A 640 25.39 36.64 10.75
C GLU A 640 26.87 37.06 10.83
N GLY A 641 27.20 38.24 10.29
CA GLY A 641 28.52 38.84 10.44
C GLY A 641 29.60 38.42 9.43
N SER A 642 29.27 37.65 8.39
CA SER A 642 30.19 37.37 7.27
C SER A 642 29.75 38.14 6.02
N GLU A 643 30.66 38.89 5.40
CA GLU A 643 30.42 39.49 4.08
C GLU A 643 30.45 38.44 2.96
N GLN A 644 31.08 37.28 3.20
CA GLN A 644 31.16 36.21 2.22
C GLN A 644 29.88 35.36 2.22
N SER A 645 29.30 35.21 1.02
CA SER A 645 28.15 34.32 0.80
C SER A 645 28.57 32.85 0.88
N LEU A 646 27.98 32.14 1.84
CA LEU A 646 28.16 30.70 2.02
C LEU A 646 27.14 29.94 1.16
N ARG A 647 27.57 28.82 0.56
CA ARG A 647 26.76 27.96 -0.30
C ARG A 647 26.74 26.55 0.23
N VAL A 648 25.59 25.87 0.13
CA VAL A 648 25.43 24.48 0.56
C VAL A 648 26.02 23.54 -0.47
N VAL A 649 26.95 22.68 -0.06
CA VAL A 649 27.63 21.72 -0.95
C VAL A 649 27.66 20.31 -0.38
N ARG A 650 27.74 19.32 -1.28
CA ARG A 650 27.81 17.89 -0.95
C ARG A 650 28.66 17.17 -2.00
N SER A 651 29.44 16.18 -1.55
CA SER A 651 30.14 15.26 -2.47
C SER A 651 29.20 14.15 -2.91
N ARG A 652 29.22 13.82 -4.20
CA ARG A 652 28.48 12.68 -4.76
C ARG A 652 28.90 11.38 -4.07
N ASN A 653 27.96 10.46 -3.90
CA ASN A 653 28.19 9.12 -3.34
C ASN A 653 28.84 9.08 -1.94
N ARG A 654 28.92 10.22 -1.24
CA ARG A 654 29.36 10.25 0.15
C ARG A 654 28.17 10.27 1.09
N LEU A 655 28.22 9.35 2.05
CA LEU A 655 27.34 9.33 3.19
C LEU A 655 27.43 10.66 3.95
N LEU A 656 26.28 11.14 4.40
CA LEU A 656 26.23 12.31 5.26
C LEU A 656 26.62 11.90 6.68
N ASP A 657 27.70 12.46 7.20
CA ASP A 657 28.10 12.24 8.58
C ASP A 657 27.05 12.83 9.52
N LYS A 658 26.19 11.97 10.07
CA LYS A 658 25.02 12.35 10.88
C LYS A 658 24.11 13.37 10.17
N GLY A 659 24.02 13.33 8.85
CA GLY A 659 23.23 14.31 8.09
C GLY A 659 23.93 15.66 7.88
N GLN A 660 25.19 15.85 8.29
CA GLN A 660 25.90 17.12 8.10
C GLN A 660 26.21 17.38 6.63
N LEU A 661 25.81 18.56 6.15
CA LEU A 661 26.16 19.11 4.84
C LEU A 661 27.35 20.06 5.00
N ARG A 662 28.09 20.27 3.91
CA ARG A 662 29.21 21.21 3.90
C ARG A 662 28.73 22.57 3.43
N VAL A 663 29.40 23.63 3.91
CA VAL A 663 29.24 24.98 3.39
C VAL A 663 30.58 25.47 2.86
N MET A 664 30.58 26.18 1.74
CA MET A 664 31.78 26.72 1.11
C MET A 664 31.52 28.13 0.58
N THR A 665 32.57 28.95 0.53
CA THR A 665 32.52 30.24 -0.15
C THR A 665 32.54 30.04 -1.66
N ALA A 666 32.17 31.06 -2.43
CA ALA A 666 32.27 31.01 -3.89
C ALA A 666 33.71 30.76 -4.37
N ASP A 667 34.70 31.36 -3.70
CA ASP A 667 36.12 31.23 -4.05
C ASP A 667 36.63 29.82 -3.77
N ASP A 668 36.29 29.25 -2.60
CA ASP A 668 36.68 27.88 -2.25
C ASP A 668 36.06 26.86 -3.22
N MET A 669 34.83 27.10 -3.67
CA MET A 669 34.19 26.26 -4.68
C MET A 669 34.96 26.29 -6.01
N GLN A 670 35.38 27.47 -6.47
CA GLN A 670 36.14 27.61 -7.72
C GLN A 670 37.54 26.98 -7.63
N GLN A 671 38.15 26.99 -6.44
CA GLN A 671 39.45 26.38 -6.19
C GLN A 671 39.38 24.86 -5.96
N SER A 672 38.19 24.33 -5.68
CA SER A 672 38.00 22.90 -5.43
C SER A 672 38.36 22.06 -6.66
N ARG A 673 39.20 21.05 -6.45
CA ARG A 673 39.54 20.03 -7.46
C ARG A 673 38.67 18.78 -7.36
N ASP A 674 37.70 18.78 -6.43
CA ASP A 674 36.81 17.65 -6.21
C ASP A 674 35.73 17.63 -7.30
N GLY A 675 35.93 16.82 -8.34
CA GLY A 675 34.98 16.63 -9.44
C GLY A 675 33.67 15.98 -9.01
N GLU A 676 33.57 15.49 -7.77
CA GLU A 676 32.33 14.96 -7.20
C GLU A 676 31.55 16.01 -6.40
N LEU A 677 32.07 17.23 -6.27
CA LEU A 677 31.43 18.28 -5.48
C LEU A 677 30.25 18.90 -6.23
N HIS A 678 29.10 18.90 -5.56
CA HIS A 678 27.86 19.50 -6.04
C HIS A 678 27.42 20.62 -5.10
N VAL A 679 26.85 21.67 -5.66
CA VAL A 679 26.23 22.77 -4.93
C VAL A 679 24.71 22.65 -5.02
N LEU A 680 24.02 22.98 -3.93
CA LEU A 680 22.57 23.07 -3.95
C LEU A 680 22.17 24.38 -4.64
N CYS A 681 21.42 24.28 -5.72
CA CYS A 681 20.89 25.41 -6.46
C CYS A 681 19.36 25.38 -6.47
N GLY A 682 18.75 26.55 -6.70
CA GLY A 682 17.29 26.70 -6.72
C GLY A 682 16.76 27.64 -7.81
N GLN A 683 15.44 27.60 -7.99
CA GLN A 683 14.64 28.53 -8.79
C GLN A 683 13.45 29.02 -7.95
N ASP A 684 13.18 30.34 -8.00
CA ASP A 684 12.15 31.05 -7.23
C ASP A 684 10.77 30.33 -7.32
N PRO A 685 10.07 30.07 -6.20
CA PRO A 685 10.41 30.46 -4.82
C PRO A 685 11.15 29.40 -3.98
N VAL A 686 12.23 29.86 -3.33
CA VAL A 686 12.98 29.14 -2.30
C VAL A 686 13.33 30.09 -1.15
N PHE A 687 13.01 29.71 0.08
CA PHE A 687 13.23 30.54 1.26
C PHE A 687 13.89 29.75 2.40
N TRP A 688 14.68 30.44 3.20
CA TRP A 688 15.02 30.03 4.56
C TRP A 688 13.95 30.57 5.51
N MET A 689 13.19 29.68 6.13
CA MET A 689 12.17 30.02 7.12
C MET A 689 12.80 30.10 8.51
N ALA A 690 12.81 31.30 9.09
CA ALA A 690 13.11 31.56 10.50
C ALA A 690 11.82 31.91 11.27
N ARG A 691 11.90 31.93 12.60
CA ARG A 691 10.71 32.11 13.48
C ARG A 691 9.85 33.32 13.08
N THR A 692 10.47 34.43 12.72
CA THR A 692 9.79 35.71 12.45
C THR A 692 9.99 36.22 11.03
N LYS A 693 10.78 35.54 10.21
CA LYS A 693 11.15 36.03 8.87
C LYS A 693 11.37 34.90 7.87
N LEU A 694 11.12 35.20 6.61
CA LEU A 694 11.56 34.40 5.47
C LEU A 694 12.74 35.12 4.83
N VAL A 695 13.82 34.40 4.55
CA VAL A 695 14.98 34.92 3.83
C VAL A 695 15.01 34.25 2.46
N HIS A 696 14.86 35.02 1.39
CA HIS A 696 14.89 34.48 0.03
C HIS A 696 16.26 33.87 -0.25
N ALA A 697 16.27 32.59 -0.59
CA ALA A 697 17.49 31.77 -0.55
C ALA A 697 18.46 32.09 -1.70
N LEU A 698 18.03 32.83 -2.73
CA LEU A 698 18.86 33.20 -3.88
C LEU A 698 19.46 34.61 -3.78
N ASN A 699 18.78 35.54 -3.10
CA ASN A 699 19.16 36.97 -3.10
C ASN A 699 19.27 37.58 -1.69
N GLY A 700 18.91 36.83 -0.64
CA GLY A 700 18.99 37.27 0.75
C GLY A 700 17.89 38.24 1.21
N GLN A 701 16.93 38.59 0.35
CA GLN A 701 15.84 39.51 0.70
C GLN A 701 15.00 38.93 1.85
N GLN A 702 14.69 39.77 2.85
CA GLN A 702 13.91 39.35 4.01
C GLN A 702 12.44 39.78 3.88
N LEU A 703 11.54 38.90 4.29
CA LEU A 703 10.10 39.10 4.38
C LEU A 703 9.61 38.71 5.79
N SER A 704 8.45 39.22 6.21
CA SER A 704 7.77 38.71 7.41
C SER A 704 7.39 37.24 7.20
N ASN A 705 7.51 36.42 8.25
CA ASN A 705 6.98 35.05 8.22
C ASN A 705 5.55 35.02 8.77
N ASP A 706 4.59 35.12 7.85
CA ASP A 706 3.16 35.03 8.16
C ASP A 706 2.57 33.64 7.83
N LEU A 707 3.44 32.64 7.55
CA LEU A 707 3.02 31.31 7.10
C LEU A 707 2.51 30.46 8.27
N ALA A 708 1.43 29.71 8.04
CA ALA A 708 0.95 28.73 8.99
C ALA A 708 1.96 27.58 9.10
N THR A 709 2.57 27.41 10.27
CA THR A 709 3.61 26.39 10.51
C THR A 709 3.15 24.98 10.15
N CYS A 710 1.87 24.66 10.42
CA CYS A 710 1.29 23.36 10.07
C CYS A 710 1.24 23.11 8.55
N GLU A 711 1.08 24.14 7.73
CA GLU A 711 1.06 23.99 6.26
C GLU A 711 2.46 23.70 5.71
N ILE A 712 3.49 24.34 6.27
CA ILE A 712 4.89 24.15 5.87
C ILE A 712 5.39 22.75 6.18
N PHE A 713 5.06 22.26 7.37
CA PHE A 713 5.51 20.97 7.84
C PHE A 713 4.52 19.85 7.53
N TRP A 714 3.50 20.07 6.70
CA TRP A 714 2.74 18.97 6.10
C TRP A 714 3.22 18.76 4.68
N ASN A 715 3.62 17.52 4.35
CA ASN A 715 4.02 17.22 2.97
C ASN A 715 2.79 17.12 2.05
N SER A 716 3.01 17.00 0.74
CA SER A 716 1.94 16.87 -0.26
C SER A 716 1.06 15.62 -0.07
N SER A 717 1.54 14.62 0.69
CA SER A 717 0.77 13.46 1.15
C SER A 717 0.10 13.64 2.51
N LYS A 718 0.04 14.88 3.04
CA LYS A 718 -0.55 15.25 4.34
C LYS A 718 0.06 14.53 5.54
N LEU A 719 1.28 14.03 5.41
CA LEU A 719 2.05 13.47 6.51
C LEU A 719 2.86 14.59 7.18
N PRO A 720 2.93 14.61 8.53
CA PRO A 720 3.75 15.57 9.24
C PRO A 720 5.23 15.34 8.92
N CYS A 721 5.91 16.42 8.58
CA CYS A 721 7.34 16.46 8.37
C CYS A 721 8.04 16.27 9.72
N PRO A 722 9.04 15.37 9.83
CA PRO A 722 9.78 15.18 11.07
C PRO A 722 10.42 16.46 11.63
N CYS A 723 10.66 17.46 10.77
CA CYS A 723 11.23 18.75 11.15
C CYS A 723 10.26 19.65 11.94
N GLU A 724 8.95 19.38 11.93
CA GLU A 724 7.95 20.17 12.69
C GLU A 724 8.28 20.17 14.19
N LEU A 725 8.65 19.01 14.73
CA LEU A 725 8.97 18.85 16.14
C LEU A 725 10.27 19.58 16.51
N THR A 726 11.29 19.48 15.66
CA THR A 726 12.54 20.23 15.82
C THR A 726 12.27 21.73 15.85
N TRP A 727 11.40 22.21 14.97
CA TRP A 727 10.96 23.60 14.95
C TRP A 727 10.19 24.00 16.20
N GLN A 728 9.22 23.20 16.63
CA GLN A 728 8.43 23.46 17.84
C GLN A 728 9.31 23.51 19.09
N LYS A 729 10.23 22.56 19.25
CA LYS A 729 11.21 22.55 20.35
C LYS A 729 12.06 23.81 20.36
N HIS A 730 12.55 24.25 19.20
CA HIS A 730 13.35 25.47 19.12
C HIS A 730 12.52 26.74 19.41
N CYS A 731 11.29 26.83 18.90
CA CYS A 731 10.43 28.01 19.07
C CYS A 731 9.81 28.13 20.46
N HIS A 732 9.54 27.01 21.12
CA HIS A 732 8.83 26.94 22.41
C HIS A 732 9.73 26.48 23.58
N GLY A 733 11.00 26.15 23.31
CA GLY A 733 11.96 25.52 24.21
C GLY A 733 12.49 26.38 25.35
N GLY A 734 11.58 26.88 26.18
CA GLY A 734 11.83 27.41 27.51
C GLY A 734 10.84 26.90 28.57
N VAL A 735 10.11 25.80 28.32
CA VAL A 735 9.27 25.10 29.33
C VAL A 735 9.34 23.60 29.14
#